data_AF-A0A4R1RYS3-F1
#
_entry.id   AF-A0A4R1RYS3-F1
#
_cell.length_a   1.000
_cell.length_b   1.000
_cell.length_c   1.000
_cell.angle_alpha   90.00
_cell.angle_beta   90.00
_cell.angle_gamma   90.00
#
_symmetry.space_group_name_H-M   'P 1'
#
loop_
_entity.id
_entity.type
_entity.pdbx_description
1 polymer ?
#
loop_
_entity_poly.entity_id
_entity_poly.type
_entity_poly.pdbx_seq_one_letter_code
_entity_poly.pdbx_strand_id
1 'polypeptide(L)'
;MAQRPSRRSRNNADVADGKAVPASPAELVVVMHAEASMRASAGRFEALSGAPTDTLASLLSDYGADMHPLFGPTEERVAAFSYQSAGTAATSAPEDLTSFYLVDAAPDRIEALQSDLLKHDLVDGAYVKPGAEPPALLNDMAPAGEEAPPASPDFNTRQGYLEAAPGGVEARWAWTQAGGRGAGIRIIDIEGAWRFTHEDLTGNQGGVVGGTMSTDIGWRNHGTAVIGEFSGDVNAIGVVGIAADAIVSAISIFGGTGSAGAINAAAARLGAGDVILIELHRPGPRFNFTSRTDQRGFIAIEWWPDDFAAIRNAVNRGIIVVEAGGNGAENLDDAIYQTPAPGFPAGWTNPFRRSNRDSGAIVVGAGAPPPGTHTRTHGADRSRLDFSNFGALFDTQGWGREVTTTGYGDLQGGTNEDLWYTDTFSGTSSASPIIVGVAASLQGMARARGHAPLTPAQFRNCLRTTGSPQQDEPGRPATQRIGTRPNLRQLSVCAFGKGKELAKEAVKEVKEVVKEVKESAKELKDARKEGKELKELVKETKESKEAIKELKDIRKEGKERKEFKEGKEIKEFKEGKEFKEGKEKDKDKDIFEGGGGFRDRPTQPTGYAAQESDIEGRLAAIESALEGLIHFIGTELRPDLSSSALGGGAGGLAQGDEQAKRLKDQKDTEGF
;
A
#
# COMPACT_ATOMS: atom_id res chain seq x y z
N MET A 1 -18.25 -69.48 34.96
CA MET A 1 -18.86 -68.97 33.71
C MET A 1 -18.59 -67.48 33.65
N ALA A 2 -17.51 -67.04 33.02
CA ALA A 2 -17.36 -66.78 31.57
C ALA A 2 -17.74 -65.32 31.23
N GLN A 3 -16.72 -64.61 30.72
CA GLN A 3 -16.59 -63.18 30.42
C GLN A 3 -17.54 -62.66 29.32
N ARG A 4 -17.78 -61.34 29.28
CA ARG A 4 -17.73 -60.49 28.06
C ARG A 4 -17.40 -59.02 28.40
N PRO A 5 -16.80 -58.24 27.47
CA PRO A 5 -15.71 -57.29 27.76
C PRO A 5 -16.10 -55.81 27.77
N SER A 6 -15.16 -54.99 28.26
CA SER A 6 -15.20 -53.53 28.27
C SER A 6 -15.30 -52.93 26.86
N ARG A 7 -16.21 -51.97 26.67
CA ARG A 7 -16.16 -51.02 25.57
C ARG A 7 -15.30 -49.84 26.00
N ARG A 8 -14.07 -49.80 25.49
CA ARG A 8 -13.22 -48.60 25.45
C ARG A 8 -14.05 -47.42 24.95
N SER A 9 -14.08 -46.33 25.71
CA SER A 9 -14.36 -45.02 25.15
C SER A 9 -13.29 -44.77 24.09
N ARG A 10 -13.70 -44.60 22.83
CA ARG A 10 -12.82 -43.96 21.86
C ARG A 10 -12.74 -42.52 22.31
N ASN A 11 -11.56 -42.15 22.82
CA ASN A 11 -11.17 -40.76 22.99
C ASN A 11 -11.30 -40.09 21.62
N ASN A 12 -12.37 -39.33 21.41
CA ASN A 12 -12.34 -38.21 20.47
C ASN A 12 -11.54 -37.10 21.16
N ALA A 13 -10.23 -37.31 21.24
CA ALA A 13 -9.25 -36.27 21.50
C ALA A 13 -8.68 -35.90 20.12
N ASP A 14 -9.50 -35.23 19.32
CA ASP A 14 -9.12 -34.51 18.10
C ASP A 14 -10.25 -33.48 17.83
N VAL A 15 -10.58 -32.71 18.87
CA VAL A 15 -11.25 -31.41 18.69
C VAL A 15 -10.12 -30.46 18.31
N ALA A 16 -10.21 -29.92 17.09
CA ALA A 16 -9.26 -28.96 16.56
C ALA A 16 -8.98 -27.84 17.57
N ASP A 17 -7.75 -27.80 18.09
CA ASP A 17 -7.18 -26.58 18.65
C ASP A 17 -7.14 -25.57 17.49
N GLY A 18 -7.93 -24.50 17.58
CA GLY A 18 -7.84 -23.33 16.70
C GLY A 18 -6.44 -22.75 16.81
N LYS A 19 -5.55 -23.15 15.89
CA LYS A 19 -4.17 -22.67 15.87
C LYS A 19 -4.18 -21.30 15.21
N ALA A 20 -3.82 -20.29 15.99
CA ALA A 20 -3.50 -18.97 15.47
C ALA A 20 -2.52 -19.08 14.29
N VAL A 21 -2.72 -18.26 13.26
CA VAL A 21 -1.83 -18.21 12.09
C VAL A 21 -0.40 -17.99 12.59
N PRO A 22 0.57 -18.84 12.22
CA PRO A 22 1.93 -18.71 12.73
C PRO A 22 2.56 -17.41 12.23
N ALA A 23 3.23 -16.69 13.13
CA ALA A 23 4.04 -15.54 12.77
C ALA A 23 5.14 -15.93 11.76
N SER A 24 5.50 -14.97 10.91
CA SER A 24 6.74 -15.06 10.14
C SER A 24 7.97 -15.14 11.08
N PRO A 25 9.13 -15.60 10.60
CA PRO A 25 10.35 -15.61 11.40
C PRO A 25 10.70 -14.21 11.94
N ALA A 26 11.32 -14.16 13.12
CA ALA A 26 11.94 -12.93 13.61
C ALA A 26 13.14 -12.56 12.73
N GLU A 27 13.43 -11.26 12.62
CA GLU A 27 14.47 -10.73 11.73
C GLU A 27 15.50 -9.96 12.56
N LEU A 28 16.78 -10.30 12.47
CA LEU A 28 17.87 -9.47 13.01
C LEU A 28 18.32 -8.47 11.95
N VAL A 29 18.03 -7.21 12.18
CA VAL A 29 18.41 -6.11 11.26
C VAL A 29 19.56 -5.32 11.86
N VAL A 30 20.58 -5.08 11.03
CA VAL A 30 21.73 -4.25 11.37
C VAL A 30 21.72 -3.00 10.49
N VAL A 31 21.93 -1.87 11.13
CA VAL A 31 22.11 -0.56 10.49
C VAL A 31 23.56 -0.17 10.67
N MET A 32 24.26 -0.04 9.55
CA MET A 32 25.65 0.42 9.53
C MET A 32 25.69 1.94 9.55
N HIS A 33 26.75 2.50 10.11
CA HIS A 33 27.03 3.92 9.99
C HIS A 33 27.13 4.33 8.51
N ALA A 34 26.35 5.32 8.08
CA ALA A 34 26.28 5.74 6.68
C ALA A 34 27.66 6.22 6.14
N GLU A 35 28.46 6.86 7.00
CA GLU A 35 29.82 7.28 6.71
C GLU A 35 30.77 6.13 6.43
N ALA A 36 30.48 4.91 6.91
CA ALA A 36 31.27 3.73 6.58
C ALA A 36 31.06 3.31 5.12
N SER A 37 29.90 3.63 4.54
CA SER A 37 29.52 3.26 3.16
C SER A 37 29.83 1.79 2.87
N MET A 38 29.28 0.93 3.74
CA MET A 38 29.58 -0.50 3.79
C MET A 38 29.08 -1.24 2.53
N ARG A 39 29.79 -2.29 2.15
CA ARG A 39 29.44 -3.25 1.09
C ARG A 39 29.58 -4.68 1.61
N ALA A 40 28.49 -5.44 1.61
CA ALA A 40 28.46 -6.86 1.94
C ALA A 40 28.21 -7.70 0.69
N SER A 41 29.07 -8.70 0.45
CA SER A 41 28.83 -9.71 -0.58
C SER A 41 29.48 -11.04 -0.20
N ALA A 42 28.66 -12.07 0.00
CA ALA A 42 29.10 -13.46 0.21
C ALA A 42 30.20 -13.60 1.28
N GLY A 43 29.96 -13.04 2.46
CA GLY A 43 30.90 -13.07 3.59
C GLY A 43 32.11 -12.13 3.46
N ARG A 44 32.19 -11.31 2.40
CA ARG A 44 33.18 -10.23 2.28
C ARG A 44 32.54 -8.90 2.64
N PHE A 45 33.26 -8.11 3.41
CA PHE A 45 32.85 -6.80 3.89
C PHE A 45 33.89 -5.75 3.54
N GLU A 46 33.46 -4.67 2.93
CA GLU A 46 34.30 -3.52 2.60
C GLU A 46 33.63 -2.23 3.09
N ALA A 47 34.35 -1.42 3.84
CA ALA A 47 33.91 -0.06 4.15
C ALA A 47 34.64 0.89 3.21
N LEU A 48 33.91 1.60 2.35
CA LEU A 48 34.52 2.54 1.40
C LEU A 48 35.16 3.75 2.09
N SER A 49 34.87 3.96 3.38
CA SER A 49 35.60 4.90 4.24
C SER A 49 37.04 4.48 4.56
N GLY A 50 37.41 3.23 4.27
CA GLY A 50 38.68 2.62 4.67
C GLY A 50 38.69 2.09 6.11
N ALA A 51 37.55 2.10 6.81
CA ALA A 51 37.45 1.53 8.14
C ALA A 51 37.67 -0.01 8.12
N PRO A 52 38.35 -0.58 9.12
CA PRO A 52 38.62 -2.02 9.15
C PRO A 52 37.33 -2.82 9.35
N THR A 53 37.15 -3.88 8.55
CA THR A 53 35.97 -4.76 8.59
C THR A 53 36.27 -6.17 9.12
N ASP A 54 37.54 -6.52 9.35
CA ASP A 54 37.98 -7.86 9.77
C ASP A 54 37.34 -8.29 11.10
N THR A 55 37.15 -7.35 12.03
CA THR A 55 36.53 -7.60 13.34
C THR A 55 35.05 -7.91 13.22
N LEU A 56 34.34 -7.26 12.29
CA LEU A 56 32.94 -7.53 12.00
C LEU A 56 32.79 -8.90 11.34
N ALA A 57 33.66 -9.22 10.37
CA ALA A 57 33.69 -10.52 9.71
C ALA A 57 33.94 -11.66 10.71
N SER A 58 34.91 -11.46 11.61
CA SER A 58 35.23 -12.43 12.67
C SER A 58 34.06 -12.63 13.63
N LEU A 59 33.41 -11.52 14.05
CA LEU A 59 32.22 -11.58 14.90
C LEU A 59 31.10 -12.40 14.26
N LEU A 60 30.76 -12.14 12.99
CA LEU A 60 29.72 -12.90 12.29
C LEU A 60 30.10 -14.39 12.18
N SER A 61 31.37 -14.68 11.87
CA SER A 61 31.88 -16.05 11.80
C SER A 61 31.82 -16.80 13.14
N ASP A 62 32.09 -16.14 14.27
CA ASP A 62 32.02 -16.75 15.62
C ASP A 62 30.60 -17.18 16.00
N TYR A 63 29.61 -16.56 15.37
CA TYR A 63 28.20 -16.88 15.53
C TYR A 63 27.66 -17.78 14.41
N GLY A 64 28.47 -18.10 13.40
CA GLY A 64 28.02 -18.81 12.19
C GLY A 64 26.91 -18.05 11.46
N ALA A 65 26.98 -16.72 11.48
CA ALA A 65 25.98 -15.83 10.92
C ALA A 65 26.43 -15.27 9.58
N ASP A 66 25.46 -15.06 8.69
CA ASP A 66 25.66 -14.40 7.41
C ASP A 66 24.93 -13.05 7.42
N MET A 67 25.55 -12.03 6.81
CA MET A 67 24.97 -10.70 6.69
C MET A 67 24.87 -10.30 5.22
N HIS A 68 23.71 -9.82 4.80
CA HIS A 68 23.45 -9.41 3.42
C HIS A 68 22.64 -8.12 3.34
N PRO A 69 22.74 -7.35 2.24
CA PRO A 69 21.97 -6.13 2.08
C PRO A 69 20.47 -6.44 2.10
N LEU A 70 19.68 -5.61 2.79
CA LEU A 70 18.26 -5.85 2.99
C LEU A 70 17.40 -5.49 1.76
N PHE A 71 17.76 -4.40 1.07
CA PHE A 71 16.90 -3.80 0.04
C PHE A 71 17.24 -4.20 -1.40
N GLY A 72 18.18 -5.12 -1.60
CA GLY A 72 18.54 -5.57 -2.92
C GLY A 72 19.77 -6.46 -2.92
N PRO A 73 20.18 -6.96 -4.10
CA PRO A 73 21.31 -7.88 -4.21
C PRO A 73 22.66 -7.24 -3.88
N THR A 74 22.77 -5.91 -4.02
CA THR A 74 23.99 -5.12 -3.79
C THR A 74 23.59 -3.69 -3.46
N GLU A 75 24.35 -3.01 -2.62
CA GLU A 75 24.13 -1.63 -2.22
C GLU A 75 24.25 -0.67 -3.42
N GLU A 76 25.03 -0.98 -4.47
CA GLU A 76 25.16 -0.15 -5.67
C GLU A 76 23.85 -0.11 -6.45
N ARG A 77 23.20 -1.27 -6.59
CA ARG A 77 21.90 -1.37 -7.25
C ARG A 77 20.83 -0.67 -6.42
N VAL A 78 20.88 -0.76 -5.10
CA VAL A 78 19.99 -0.02 -4.20
C VAL A 78 20.21 1.49 -4.37
N ALA A 79 21.45 1.96 -4.33
CA ALA A 79 21.78 3.38 -4.53
C ALA A 79 21.36 3.89 -5.90
N ALA A 80 21.63 3.13 -6.97
CA ALA A 80 21.24 3.49 -8.33
C ALA A 80 19.72 3.58 -8.47
N PHE A 81 19.00 2.61 -7.89
CA PHE A 81 17.54 2.61 -7.87
C PHE A 81 16.98 3.80 -7.07
N SER A 82 17.53 4.10 -5.90
CA SER A 82 17.16 5.25 -5.07
C SER A 82 17.41 6.58 -5.78
N TYR A 83 18.55 6.72 -6.47
CA TYR A 83 18.90 7.91 -7.25
C TYR A 83 17.95 8.13 -8.43
N GLN A 84 17.64 7.08 -9.20
CA GLN A 84 16.67 7.14 -10.30
C GLN A 84 15.24 7.42 -9.81
N SER A 85 14.96 7.06 -8.55
CA SER A 85 13.66 7.20 -7.91
C SER A 85 13.45 8.55 -7.22
N ALA A 86 14.46 9.42 -7.15
CA ALA A 86 14.35 10.77 -6.61
C ALA A 86 13.55 11.69 -7.56
N GLY A 87 12.23 11.50 -7.60
CA GLY A 87 11.30 12.21 -8.48
C GLY A 87 10.76 13.53 -7.89
N THR A 88 10.15 14.35 -8.76
CA THR A 88 9.58 15.68 -8.48
C THR A 88 8.40 15.72 -7.49
N ALA A 89 7.98 14.56 -6.97
CA ALA A 89 6.89 14.40 -5.99
C ALA A 89 7.39 14.20 -4.54
N ALA A 90 8.71 14.14 -4.33
CA ALA A 90 9.30 13.95 -3.01
C ALA A 90 8.95 15.13 -2.09
N THR A 91 8.20 14.84 -1.01
CA THR A 91 7.86 15.82 0.02
C THR A 91 8.92 15.92 1.13
N SER A 92 9.95 15.06 1.06
CA SER A 92 11.00 14.87 2.06
C SER A 92 12.21 14.18 1.41
N ALA A 93 13.36 14.21 2.08
CA ALA A 93 14.51 13.42 1.66
C ALA A 93 14.18 11.90 1.70
N PRO A 94 14.69 11.11 0.74
CA PRO A 94 14.65 9.65 0.83
C PRO A 94 15.51 9.15 1.99
N GLU A 95 15.16 7.97 2.51
CA GLU A 95 15.94 7.28 3.54
C GLU A 95 17.07 6.50 2.86
N ASP A 96 18.24 6.42 3.50
CA ASP A 96 19.38 5.67 2.97
C ASP A 96 19.18 4.17 3.18
N LEU A 97 18.67 3.51 2.15
CA LEU A 97 18.47 2.06 2.15
C LEU A 97 19.78 1.26 2.09
N THR A 98 20.92 1.89 1.74
CA THR A 98 22.18 1.14 1.60
C THR A 98 22.85 0.79 2.94
N SER A 99 22.36 1.41 4.03
CA SER A 99 22.87 1.19 5.38
C SER A 99 22.20 0.02 6.11
N PHE A 100 21.19 -0.64 5.52
CA PHE A 100 20.43 -1.71 6.17
C PHE A 100 20.80 -3.12 5.68
N TYR A 101 20.99 -4.01 6.64
CA TYR A 101 21.40 -5.39 6.42
C TYR A 101 20.52 -6.34 7.21
N LEU A 102 20.19 -7.48 6.61
CA LEU A 102 19.62 -8.62 7.31
C LEU A 102 20.74 -9.56 7.74
N VAL A 103 20.63 -10.10 8.94
CA VAL A 103 21.57 -11.09 9.48
C VAL A 103 20.85 -12.42 9.68
N ASP A 104 21.28 -13.42 8.94
CA ASP A 104 20.87 -14.80 9.09
C ASP A 104 21.73 -15.46 10.18
N ALA A 105 21.10 -15.88 11.27
CA ALA A 105 21.77 -16.56 12.37
C ALA A 105 20.84 -17.63 12.97
N ALA A 106 21.43 -18.58 13.70
CA ALA A 106 20.64 -19.57 14.44
C ALA A 106 19.73 -18.86 15.47
N PRO A 107 18.43 -19.22 15.60
CA PRO A 107 17.48 -18.50 16.45
C PRO A 107 17.91 -18.36 17.92
N ASP A 108 18.59 -19.35 18.47
CA ASP A 108 19.11 -19.37 19.84
C ASP A 108 20.34 -18.46 20.04
N ARG A 109 20.90 -17.92 18.96
CA ARG A 109 22.11 -17.07 18.95
C ARG A 109 21.80 -15.61 18.64
N ILE A 110 20.60 -15.28 18.17
CA ILE A 110 20.21 -13.93 17.69
C ILE A 110 20.41 -12.87 18.78
N GLU A 111 19.92 -13.08 20.00
CA GLU A 111 20.00 -12.07 21.08
C GLU A 111 21.45 -11.77 21.50
N ALA A 112 22.28 -12.81 21.58
CA ALA A 112 23.70 -12.68 21.91
C ALA A 112 24.47 -11.96 20.78
N LEU A 113 24.21 -12.34 19.53
CA LEU A 113 24.79 -11.69 18.35
C LEU A 113 24.39 -10.21 18.26
N GLN A 114 23.11 -9.90 18.45
CA GLN A 114 22.60 -8.52 18.49
C GLN A 114 23.37 -7.69 19.53
N SER A 115 23.55 -8.24 20.74
CA SER A 115 24.26 -7.56 21.84
C SER A 115 25.73 -7.27 21.52
N ASP A 116 26.38 -8.15 20.76
CA ASP A 116 27.78 -7.95 20.36
C ASP A 116 27.92 -7.04 19.13
N LEU A 117 26.99 -7.11 18.18
CA LEU A 117 26.92 -6.17 17.05
C LEU A 117 26.76 -4.72 17.53
N LEU A 118 25.93 -4.47 18.55
CA LEU A 118 25.74 -3.14 19.13
C LEU A 118 27.02 -2.54 19.76
N LYS A 119 28.05 -3.35 20.02
CA LYS A 119 29.34 -2.88 20.56
C LYS A 119 30.35 -2.57 19.46
N HIS A 120 30.03 -2.87 18.20
CA HIS A 120 30.95 -2.75 17.09
C HIS A 120 30.94 -1.33 16.51
N ASP A 121 32.11 -0.72 16.31
CA ASP A 121 32.27 0.70 15.89
C ASP A 121 31.64 1.06 14.53
N LEU A 122 31.34 0.06 13.70
CA LEU A 122 30.70 0.25 12.39
C LEU A 122 29.17 0.20 12.43
N VAL A 123 28.58 -0.21 13.56
CA VAL A 123 27.15 -0.48 13.71
C VAL A 123 26.49 0.70 14.42
N ASP A 124 25.54 1.36 13.74
CA ASP A 124 24.72 2.44 14.30
C ASP A 124 23.51 1.89 15.08
N GLY A 125 23.01 0.72 14.67
CA GLY A 125 21.95 0.00 15.36
C GLY A 125 21.90 -1.48 14.98
N ALA A 126 21.46 -2.32 15.91
CA ALA A 126 21.18 -3.72 15.65
C ALA A 126 19.99 -4.16 16.52
N TYR A 127 18.91 -4.57 15.89
CA TYR A 127 17.64 -4.85 16.56
C TYR A 127 16.96 -6.09 16.00
N VAL A 128 16.22 -6.77 16.88
CA VAL A 128 15.41 -7.93 16.53
C VAL A 128 13.98 -7.47 16.30
N LYS A 129 13.47 -7.67 15.09
CA LYS A 129 12.05 -7.48 14.78
C LYS A 129 11.30 -8.78 15.10
N PRO A 130 10.27 -8.76 15.95
CA PRO A 130 9.42 -9.93 16.14
C PRO A 130 8.70 -10.25 14.83
N GLY A 131 8.35 -11.51 14.60
CA GLY A 131 7.63 -11.95 13.41
C GLY A 131 6.34 -11.16 13.13
N ALA A 132 6.08 -10.85 11.86
CA ALA A 132 4.82 -10.30 11.40
C ALA A 132 3.75 -11.38 11.32
N GLU A 133 2.53 -10.96 11.62
CA GLU A 133 1.31 -11.75 11.56
C GLU A 133 0.28 -11.03 10.68
N PRO A 134 -0.67 -11.75 10.08
CA PRO A 134 -1.81 -11.10 9.46
C PRO A 134 -2.72 -10.51 10.56
N PRO A 135 -3.42 -9.38 10.33
CA PRO A 135 -4.40 -8.82 11.27
C PRO A 135 -5.68 -9.65 11.40
N ALA A 136 -5.57 -10.93 11.75
CA ALA A 136 -6.61 -11.95 11.54
C ALA A 136 -7.14 -12.62 12.81
N LEU A 137 -6.91 -12.07 14.02
CA LEU A 137 -7.39 -12.63 15.31
C LEU A 137 -8.82 -13.20 15.27
N LEU A 138 -9.67 -12.58 14.47
CA LEU A 138 -11.11 -12.76 14.47
C LEU A 138 -11.59 -13.76 13.41
N ASN A 139 -10.65 -14.36 12.67
CA ASN A 139 -10.90 -15.16 11.48
C ASN A 139 -10.65 -16.66 11.71
N ASP A 140 -11.14 -17.20 12.83
CA ASP A 140 -11.05 -18.62 13.19
C ASP A 140 -12.27 -19.43 12.68
N MET A 141 -12.85 -19.01 11.55
CA MET A 141 -13.96 -19.73 10.96
C MET A 141 -13.49 -21.03 10.28
N ALA A 142 -14.29 -22.09 10.43
CA ALA A 142 -14.09 -23.33 9.70
C ALA A 142 -14.90 -23.30 8.39
N PRO A 143 -14.37 -23.87 7.29
CA PRO A 143 -15.13 -23.99 6.06
C PRO A 143 -16.38 -24.84 6.29
N ALA A 144 -17.48 -24.47 5.64
CA ALA A 144 -18.71 -25.26 5.65
C ALA A 144 -18.42 -26.66 5.10
N GLY A 145 -18.93 -27.69 5.77
CA GLY A 145 -18.74 -29.09 5.35
C GLY A 145 -19.61 -29.52 4.17
N GLU A 146 -20.60 -28.70 3.80
CA GLU A 146 -21.42 -28.92 2.61
C GLU A 146 -20.62 -28.58 1.36
N GLU A 147 -20.64 -29.47 0.37
CA GLU A 147 -19.98 -29.22 -0.90
C GLU A 147 -20.63 -28.04 -1.64
N ALA A 148 -19.78 -27.23 -2.28
CA ALA A 148 -20.24 -26.11 -3.09
C ALA A 148 -21.24 -26.59 -4.17
N PRO A 149 -22.28 -25.77 -4.46
CA PRO A 149 -23.18 -26.05 -5.56
C PRO A 149 -22.43 -26.09 -6.90
N PRO A 150 -22.99 -26.71 -7.96
CA PRO A 150 -22.35 -26.75 -9.28
C PRO A 150 -22.00 -25.39 -9.90
N ALA A 151 -22.69 -24.33 -9.46
CA ALA A 151 -22.37 -22.95 -9.77
C ALA A 151 -22.54 -22.13 -8.49
N SER A 152 -21.51 -21.37 -8.14
CA SER A 152 -21.51 -20.51 -6.97
C SER A 152 -22.60 -19.43 -7.08
N PRO A 153 -23.36 -19.14 -6.01
CA PRO A 153 -24.32 -18.04 -5.99
C PRO A 153 -23.63 -16.68 -6.15
N ASP A 154 -24.37 -15.68 -6.58
CA ASP A 154 -23.96 -14.28 -6.51
C ASP A 154 -24.15 -13.73 -5.08
N PHE A 155 -23.06 -13.33 -4.44
CA PHE A 155 -22.99 -12.75 -3.10
C PHE A 155 -22.90 -11.21 -3.09
N ASN A 156 -23.04 -10.53 -4.23
CA ASN A 156 -23.01 -9.07 -4.35
C ASN A 156 -23.92 -8.35 -3.35
N THR A 157 -25.09 -8.93 -3.02
CA THR A 157 -26.05 -8.34 -2.08
C THR A 157 -25.58 -8.37 -0.63
N ARG A 158 -24.54 -9.16 -0.31
CA ARG A 158 -23.90 -9.23 1.01
C ARG A 158 -22.68 -8.29 1.11
N GLN A 159 -22.25 -7.67 0.01
CA GLN A 159 -21.12 -6.73 0.01
C GLN A 159 -21.57 -5.30 0.34
N GLY A 160 -22.16 -5.10 1.53
CA GLY A 160 -22.72 -3.81 1.93
C GLY A 160 -21.72 -2.66 1.98
N TYR A 161 -20.41 -2.96 2.11
CA TYR A 161 -19.34 -1.96 2.05
C TYR A 161 -19.22 -1.27 0.69
N LEU A 162 -19.74 -1.87 -0.39
CA LEU A 162 -19.75 -1.29 -1.74
C LEU A 162 -20.81 -0.20 -1.93
N GLU A 163 -21.80 -0.17 -1.04
CA GLU A 163 -22.99 0.67 -1.17
C GLU A 163 -22.71 2.15 -0.93
N ALA A 164 -23.77 2.95 -1.05
CA ALA A 164 -23.74 4.38 -0.81
C ALA A 164 -23.26 4.73 0.61
N ALA A 165 -22.66 5.91 0.73
CA ALA A 165 -22.36 6.49 2.02
C ALA A 165 -23.68 6.86 2.76
N PRO A 166 -23.72 6.84 4.10
CA PRO A 166 -22.57 6.61 4.95
C PRO A 166 -22.17 5.14 5.04
N GLY A 167 -23.08 4.18 4.80
CA GLY A 167 -22.94 2.73 5.05
C GLY A 167 -21.78 2.04 4.32
N GLY A 168 -21.56 2.35 3.05
CA GLY A 168 -20.44 1.87 2.26
C GLY A 168 -19.52 3.00 1.77
N VAL A 169 -18.73 2.72 0.74
CA VAL A 169 -17.71 3.65 0.20
C VAL A 169 -18.08 4.30 -1.14
N GLU A 170 -19.32 4.13 -1.62
CA GLU A 170 -19.79 4.59 -2.94
C GLU A 170 -19.09 3.91 -4.13
N ALA A 171 -18.69 2.64 -3.99
CA ALA A 171 -18.05 1.88 -5.07
C ALA A 171 -18.97 1.74 -6.30
N ARG A 172 -20.26 1.46 -6.07
CA ARG A 172 -21.25 1.36 -7.16
C ARG A 172 -21.38 2.65 -7.96
N TRP A 173 -21.26 3.81 -7.32
CA TRP A 173 -21.21 5.09 -8.04
C TRP A 173 -19.91 5.20 -8.83
N ALA A 174 -18.75 4.85 -8.26
CA ALA A 174 -17.47 4.95 -8.95
C ALA A 174 -17.45 4.15 -10.25
N TRP A 175 -18.06 2.96 -10.28
CA TRP A 175 -18.15 2.13 -11.48
C TRP A 175 -18.93 2.75 -12.64
N THR A 176 -19.75 3.78 -12.37
CA THR A 176 -20.42 4.57 -13.42
C THR A 176 -19.50 5.63 -14.04
N GLN A 177 -18.32 5.84 -13.46
CA GLN A 177 -17.32 6.80 -13.91
C GLN A 177 -16.26 6.08 -14.75
N ALA A 178 -15.76 6.74 -15.80
CA ALA A 178 -14.64 6.22 -16.58
C ALA A 178 -13.42 5.99 -15.66
N GLY A 179 -12.85 4.79 -15.72
CA GLY A 179 -11.72 4.39 -14.87
C GLY A 179 -12.07 4.13 -13.40
N GLY A 180 -13.34 4.26 -12.99
CA GLY A 180 -13.73 4.10 -11.59
C GLY A 180 -13.76 2.66 -11.07
N ARG A 181 -13.41 1.68 -11.91
CA ARG A 181 -13.05 0.30 -11.52
C ARG A 181 -11.53 0.08 -11.43
N GLY A 182 -10.72 1.13 -11.49
CA GLY A 182 -9.26 1.02 -11.33
C GLY A 182 -8.49 0.67 -12.61
N ALA A 183 -9.10 0.82 -13.79
CA ALA A 183 -8.48 0.48 -15.07
C ALA A 183 -7.09 1.14 -15.24
N GLY A 184 -6.08 0.30 -15.46
CA GLY A 184 -4.69 0.73 -15.66
C GLY A 184 -3.95 1.13 -14.38
N ILE A 185 -4.49 0.81 -13.20
CA ILE A 185 -3.77 0.91 -11.92
C ILE A 185 -3.22 -0.47 -11.58
N ARG A 186 -2.00 -0.51 -11.04
CA ARG A 186 -1.40 -1.74 -10.51
C ARG A 186 -1.44 -1.72 -8.99
N ILE A 187 -1.72 -2.88 -8.41
CA ILE A 187 -1.78 -3.10 -6.97
C ILE A 187 -0.82 -4.25 -6.65
N ILE A 188 0.06 -4.05 -5.67
CA ILE A 188 0.82 -5.16 -5.08
C ILE A 188 0.42 -5.32 -3.62
N ASP A 189 -0.11 -6.49 -3.30
CA ASP A 189 -0.35 -6.92 -1.93
C ASP A 189 0.90 -7.58 -1.33
N ILE A 190 1.23 -7.21 -0.09
CA ILE A 190 2.42 -7.67 0.63
C ILE A 190 1.97 -8.43 1.87
N GLU A 191 2.11 -9.75 1.81
CA GLU A 191 1.63 -10.62 2.87
C GLU A 191 2.26 -12.03 2.85
N GLY A 192 1.57 -13.07 3.32
CA GLY A 192 2.09 -14.43 3.41
C GLY A 192 1.83 -15.31 2.18
N ALA A 193 0.57 -15.45 1.77
CA ALA A 193 0.15 -16.35 0.70
C ALA A 193 -1.25 -15.98 0.16
N TRP A 194 -1.59 -16.53 -1.01
CA TRP A 194 -2.83 -16.24 -1.77
C TRP A 194 -3.27 -17.46 -2.56
N ARG A 195 -4.51 -17.46 -3.03
CA ARG A 195 -5.02 -18.48 -3.95
C ARG A 195 -5.49 -17.84 -5.25
N PHE A 196 -4.55 -17.55 -6.15
CA PHE A 196 -4.83 -17.02 -7.50
C PHE A 196 -5.50 -18.04 -8.46
N THR A 197 -5.81 -19.24 -7.98
CA THR A 197 -6.62 -20.24 -8.70
C THR A 197 -8.10 -20.18 -8.31
N HIS A 198 -8.46 -19.35 -7.33
CA HIS A 198 -9.84 -19.18 -6.89
C HIS A 198 -10.74 -18.79 -8.07
N GLU A 199 -11.95 -19.35 -8.15
CA GLU A 199 -12.83 -19.24 -9.32
C GLU A 199 -13.18 -17.80 -9.71
N ASP A 200 -13.10 -16.90 -8.73
CA ASP A 200 -13.50 -15.50 -8.81
C ASP A 200 -12.33 -14.52 -8.81
N LEU A 201 -11.11 -15.05 -8.92
CA LEU A 201 -9.85 -14.29 -8.98
C LEU A 201 -9.06 -14.75 -10.19
N THR A 202 -9.66 -14.69 -11.38
CA THR A 202 -9.04 -15.13 -12.64
C THR A 202 -8.73 -13.95 -13.58
N GLY A 203 -9.49 -12.86 -13.45
CA GLY A 203 -9.30 -11.62 -14.22
C GLY A 203 -8.23 -10.72 -13.61
N ASN A 204 -7.41 -10.11 -14.47
CA ASN A 204 -6.40 -9.10 -14.11
C ASN A 204 -5.42 -9.52 -12.99
N GLN A 205 -5.18 -10.81 -12.81
CA GLN A 205 -4.23 -11.35 -11.84
C GLN A 205 -2.83 -11.54 -12.46
N GLY A 206 -1.83 -10.91 -11.86
CA GLY A 206 -0.40 -11.09 -12.14
C GLY A 206 0.28 -12.14 -11.26
N GLY A 207 -0.44 -12.69 -10.27
CA GLY A 207 0.06 -13.73 -9.38
C GLY A 207 1.14 -13.26 -8.39
N VAL A 208 1.90 -14.21 -7.86
CA VAL A 208 3.00 -13.92 -6.93
C VAL A 208 4.27 -13.59 -7.72
N VAL A 209 4.75 -12.35 -7.57
CA VAL A 209 5.86 -11.77 -8.35
C VAL A 209 7.14 -11.58 -7.53
N GLY A 210 7.15 -12.03 -6.28
CA GLY A 210 8.29 -11.98 -5.37
C GLY A 210 8.04 -12.75 -4.07
N GLY A 211 9.12 -13.14 -3.40
CA GLY A 211 9.07 -13.97 -2.19
C GLY A 211 8.68 -15.43 -2.47
N THR A 212 8.53 -16.20 -1.40
CA THR A 212 8.07 -17.60 -1.44
C THR A 212 6.83 -17.72 -0.58
N MET A 213 5.68 -18.09 -1.15
CA MET A 213 4.44 -18.18 -0.38
C MET A 213 4.54 -19.11 0.82
N SER A 214 3.94 -18.71 1.94
CA SER A 214 3.73 -19.60 3.08
C SER A 214 2.90 -20.83 2.68
N THR A 215 3.25 -21.99 3.23
CA THR A 215 2.45 -23.21 3.05
C THR A 215 1.23 -23.28 3.97
N ASP A 216 1.16 -22.38 4.95
CA ASP A 216 0.08 -22.32 5.93
C ASP A 216 -1.24 -21.85 5.29
N ILE A 217 -2.31 -22.56 5.60
CA ILE A 217 -3.64 -22.28 5.04
C ILE A 217 -4.23 -20.96 5.59
N GLY A 218 -3.90 -20.58 6.83
CA GLY A 218 -4.36 -19.33 7.44
C GLY A 218 -3.83 -18.12 6.69
N TRP A 219 -2.54 -18.10 6.38
CA TRP A 219 -1.94 -17.08 5.51
C TRP A 219 -2.58 -17.05 4.11
N ARG A 220 -2.83 -18.23 3.51
CA ARG A 220 -3.41 -18.33 2.17
C ARG A 220 -4.86 -17.83 2.11
N ASN A 221 -5.68 -18.22 3.09
CA ASN A 221 -7.07 -17.77 3.18
C ASN A 221 -7.14 -16.27 3.45
N HIS A 222 -6.28 -15.73 4.32
CA HIS A 222 -6.24 -14.30 4.62
C HIS A 222 -5.94 -13.48 3.36
N GLY A 223 -4.84 -13.75 2.66
CA GLY A 223 -4.51 -13.01 1.44
C GLY A 223 -5.55 -13.20 0.34
N THR A 224 -6.17 -14.38 0.23
CA THR A 224 -7.25 -14.61 -0.74
C THR A 224 -8.48 -13.75 -0.40
N ALA A 225 -8.85 -13.62 0.87
CA ALA A 225 -9.93 -12.75 1.32
C ALA A 225 -9.65 -11.27 1.07
N VAL A 226 -8.42 -10.83 1.35
CA VAL A 226 -7.94 -9.47 1.08
C VAL A 226 -8.11 -9.11 -0.40
N ILE A 227 -7.62 -9.95 -1.32
CA ILE A 227 -7.67 -9.66 -2.76
C ILE A 227 -9.12 -9.65 -3.27
N GLY A 228 -10.00 -10.51 -2.76
CA GLY A 228 -11.42 -10.55 -3.18
C GLY A 228 -12.16 -9.22 -3.01
N GLU A 229 -11.83 -8.43 -1.99
CA GLU A 229 -12.50 -7.16 -1.70
C GLU A 229 -12.29 -6.09 -2.79
N PHE A 230 -11.08 -6.03 -3.37
CA PHE A 230 -10.76 -5.04 -4.40
C PHE A 230 -10.65 -5.63 -5.81
N SER A 231 -10.50 -6.94 -5.95
CA SER A 231 -10.20 -7.60 -7.23
C SER A 231 -11.16 -8.70 -7.67
N GLY A 232 -12.21 -9.02 -6.90
CA GLY A 232 -13.22 -10.00 -7.32
C GLY A 232 -13.72 -9.73 -8.74
N ASP A 233 -13.80 -10.78 -9.55
CA ASP A 233 -14.09 -10.70 -10.97
C ASP A 233 -15.50 -10.11 -11.24
N VAL A 234 -15.67 -9.41 -12.37
CA VAL A 234 -16.99 -8.92 -12.78
C VAL A 234 -17.71 -10.01 -13.56
N ASN A 235 -18.50 -10.83 -12.87
CA ASN A 235 -19.24 -11.95 -13.44
C ASN A 235 -20.64 -12.10 -12.77
N ALA A 236 -21.24 -13.29 -12.83
CA ALA A 236 -22.57 -13.59 -12.29
C ALA A 236 -22.56 -14.53 -11.06
N ILE A 237 -21.39 -14.74 -10.46
CA ILE A 237 -21.16 -15.60 -9.30
C ILE A 237 -20.37 -14.82 -8.25
N GLY A 238 -20.22 -15.39 -7.05
CA GLY A 238 -19.23 -14.95 -6.09
C GLY A 238 -19.38 -13.51 -5.62
N VAL A 239 -18.28 -12.77 -5.60
CA VAL A 239 -18.15 -11.40 -5.11
C VAL A 239 -17.65 -10.50 -6.24
N VAL A 240 -17.79 -9.18 -6.07
CA VAL A 240 -17.19 -8.21 -6.99
C VAL A 240 -16.19 -7.31 -6.27
N GLY A 241 -15.03 -7.10 -6.90
CA GLY A 241 -14.02 -6.19 -6.40
C GLY A 241 -14.40 -4.72 -6.56
N ILE A 242 -14.03 -3.89 -5.60
CA ILE A 242 -14.16 -2.42 -5.71
C ILE A 242 -13.43 -1.89 -6.96
N ALA A 243 -12.27 -2.45 -7.30
CA ALA A 243 -11.41 -2.02 -8.40
C ALA A 243 -11.02 -3.20 -9.32
N ALA A 244 -12.02 -3.97 -9.76
CA ALA A 244 -11.82 -5.19 -10.56
C ALA A 244 -11.07 -5.02 -11.90
N ASP A 245 -10.90 -3.79 -12.42
CA ASP A 245 -10.12 -3.52 -13.64
C ASP A 245 -8.64 -3.17 -13.33
N ALA A 246 -8.25 -3.13 -12.05
CA ALA A 246 -6.86 -2.97 -11.65
C ALA A 246 -6.09 -4.29 -11.85
N ILE A 247 -4.78 -4.20 -12.11
CA ILE A 247 -3.90 -5.36 -12.23
C ILE A 247 -3.32 -5.66 -10.86
N VAL A 248 -3.61 -6.85 -10.34
CA VAL A 248 -3.22 -7.24 -8.98
C VAL A 248 -2.09 -8.25 -9.02
N SER A 249 -1.06 -8.04 -8.22
CA SER A 249 -0.01 -9.02 -7.98
C SER A 249 0.28 -9.07 -6.49
N ALA A 250 1.09 -10.04 -6.07
CA ALA A 250 1.44 -10.21 -4.67
C ALA A 250 2.93 -10.47 -4.47
N ILE A 251 3.46 -10.07 -3.32
CA ILE A 251 4.83 -10.38 -2.89
C ILE A 251 4.77 -10.96 -1.49
N SER A 252 5.25 -12.19 -1.34
CA SER A 252 5.34 -12.83 -0.02
C SER A 252 6.49 -12.25 0.79
N ILE A 253 6.29 -12.03 2.09
CA ILE A 253 7.38 -11.66 3.02
C ILE A 253 8.29 -12.83 3.38
N PHE A 254 7.86 -14.06 3.05
CA PHE A 254 8.63 -15.28 3.27
C PHE A 254 9.63 -15.52 2.13
N GLY A 255 10.64 -16.36 2.37
CA GLY A 255 11.69 -16.65 1.39
C GLY A 255 12.89 -15.70 1.44
N GLY A 256 13.15 -15.07 2.60
CA GLY A 256 14.39 -14.36 2.90
C GLY A 256 14.37 -12.83 2.69
N THR A 257 13.27 -12.25 2.22
CA THR A 257 13.19 -10.80 1.98
C THR A 257 12.62 -10.00 3.16
N GLY A 258 11.85 -10.64 4.04
CA GLY A 258 11.14 -9.95 5.13
C GLY A 258 10.13 -8.92 4.61
N SER A 259 9.55 -8.14 5.52
CA SER A 259 8.58 -7.09 5.15
C SER A 259 9.23 -5.93 4.40
N ALA A 260 10.34 -5.39 4.90
CA ALA A 260 11.01 -4.23 4.31
C ALA A 260 11.53 -4.52 2.89
N GLY A 261 12.15 -5.69 2.68
CA GLY A 261 12.60 -6.13 1.36
C GLY A 261 11.43 -6.34 0.39
N ALA A 262 10.30 -6.90 0.86
CA ALA A 262 9.09 -7.05 0.04
C ALA A 262 8.50 -5.70 -0.39
N ILE A 263 8.46 -4.70 0.52
CA ILE A 263 7.99 -3.33 0.22
C ILE A 263 8.87 -2.68 -0.85
N ASN A 264 10.19 -2.79 -0.73
CA ASN A 264 11.09 -2.26 -1.75
C ASN A 264 10.97 -3.00 -3.10
N ALA A 265 10.78 -4.32 -3.08
CA ALA A 265 10.55 -5.12 -4.28
C ALA A 265 9.22 -4.77 -4.98
N ALA A 266 8.17 -4.45 -4.21
CA ALA A 266 6.91 -3.95 -4.72
C ALA A 266 7.10 -2.56 -5.34
N ALA A 267 7.79 -1.66 -4.63
CA ALA A 267 8.12 -0.33 -5.14
C ALA A 267 8.82 -0.44 -6.50
N ALA A 268 9.85 -1.28 -6.64
CA ALA A 268 10.56 -1.48 -7.91
C ALA A 268 9.68 -1.88 -9.12
N ARG A 269 8.49 -2.46 -8.88
CA ARG A 269 7.54 -2.85 -9.93
C ARG A 269 6.48 -1.78 -10.21
N LEU A 270 6.28 -0.85 -9.29
CA LEU A 270 5.20 0.13 -9.31
C LEU A 270 5.68 1.54 -9.63
N GLY A 271 4.76 2.37 -10.13
CA GLY A 271 4.98 3.77 -10.46
C GLY A 271 4.04 4.70 -9.70
N ALA A 272 4.18 6.02 -9.93
CA ALA A 272 3.33 7.00 -9.26
C ALA A 272 1.83 6.76 -9.54
N GLY A 273 1.04 6.73 -8.48
CA GLY A 273 -0.40 6.45 -8.52
C GLY A 273 -0.80 4.98 -8.42
N ASP A 274 0.14 4.05 -8.59
CA ASP A 274 -0.09 2.64 -8.24
C ASP A 274 -0.17 2.48 -6.71
N VAL A 275 -0.62 1.31 -6.27
CA VAL A 275 -0.93 1.03 -4.86
C VAL A 275 -0.10 -0.13 -4.31
N ILE A 276 0.47 0.05 -3.13
CA ILE A 276 0.98 -1.04 -2.29
C ILE A 276 0.00 -1.22 -1.13
N LEU A 277 -0.37 -2.46 -0.88
CA LEU A 277 -1.08 -2.87 0.32
C LEU A 277 -0.11 -3.63 1.24
N ILE A 278 -0.14 -3.30 2.53
CA ILE A 278 0.63 -3.97 3.58
C ILE A 278 -0.37 -4.54 4.57
N GLU A 279 -0.64 -5.84 4.46
CA GLU A 279 -1.57 -6.59 5.32
C GLU A 279 -0.84 -7.27 6.49
N LEU A 280 -0.02 -6.51 7.18
CA LEU A 280 0.86 -7.03 8.23
C LEU A 280 0.80 -6.14 9.45
N HIS A 281 0.92 -6.77 10.61
CA HIS A 281 1.20 -6.09 11.87
C HIS A 281 2.19 -6.90 12.71
N ARG A 282 2.72 -6.30 13.77
CA ARG A 282 3.71 -6.94 14.65
C ARG A 282 3.49 -6.58 16.12
N PRO A 283 3.90 -7.43 17.08
CA PRO A 283 3.88 -7.11 18.50
C PRO A 283 4.66 -5.82 18.83
N GLY A 284 3.99 -4.86 19.48
CA GLY A 284 4.61 -3.63 19.95
C GLY A 284 5.13 -3.70 21.40
N PRO A 285 5.63 -2.57 21.92
CA PRO A 285 6.28 -2.51 23.23
C PRO A 285 5.34 -2.76 24.43
N ARG A 286 4.01 -2.63 24.31
CA ARG A 286 3.10 -2.75 25.47
C ARG A 286 3.20 -4.11 26.17
N PHE A 287 3.41 -5.16 25.40
CA PHE A 287 3.61 -6.52 25.91
C PHE A 287 5.01 -7.04 25.56
N ASN A 288 6.01 -6.16 25.61
CA ASN A 288 7.41 -6.50 25.42
C ASN A 288 7.67 -7.29 24.12
N PHE A 289 7.09 -6.82 23.01
CA PHE A 289 7.28 -7.39 21.67
C PHE A 289 6.94 -8.88 21.54
N THR A 290 6.10 -9.41 22.44
CA THR A 290 5.75 -10.84 22.47
C THR A 290 4.55 -11.12 21.56
N SER A 291 4.64 -12.15 20.72
CA SER A 291 3.49 -12.67 19.97
C SER A 291 2.41 -13.19 20.90
N ARG A 292 1.16 -12.86 20.60
CA ARG A 292 0.01 -13.20 21.44
C ARG A 292 -1.13 -13.67 20.56
N THR A 293 -1.77 -14.75 20.97
CA THR A 293 -2.96 -15.27 20.27
C THR A 293 -4.14 -14.31 20.29
N ASP A 294 -4.17 -13.34 21.21
CA ASP A 294 -5.19 -12.29 21.30
C ASP A 294 -4.83 -11.00 20.53
N GLN A 295 -3.69 -10.98 19.83
CA GLN A 295 -3.11 -9.86 19.09
C GLN A 295 -3.05 -8.52 19.85
N ARG A 296 -3.22 -8.50 21.17
CA ARG A 296 -3.17 -7.24 21.93
C ARG A 296 -1.77 -6.64 21.88
N GLY A 297 -1.70 -5.33 21.76
CA GLY A 297 -0.45 -4.60 21.61
C GLY A 297 0.23 -4.73 20.25
N PHE A 298 -0.40 -5.37 19.26
CA PHE A 298 0.12 -5.37 17.89
C PHE A 298 -0.10 -4.02 17.23
N ILE A 299 0.88 -3.56 16.45
CA ILE A 299 0.93 -2.21 15.87
C ILE A 299 1.30 -2.27 14.38
N ALA A 300 1.04 -1.17 13.67
CA ALA A 300 1.45 -1.00 12.27
C ALA A 300 2.98 -1.14 12.12
N ILE A 301 3.41 -1.75 11.01
CA ILE A 301 4.82 -2.11 10.81
C ILE A 301 5.73 -0.89 10.58
N GLU A 302 5.19 0.26 10.20
CA GLU A 302 6.00 1.48 10.02
C GLU A 302 6.75 1.93 11.29
N TRP A 303 6.48 1.35 12.47
CA TRP A 303 7.24 1.64 13.69
C TRP A 303 8.70 1.18 13.63
N TRP A 304 8.99 0.11 12.88
CA TRP A 304 10.34 -0.43 12.74
C TRP A 304 11.19 0.37 11.73
N PRO A 305 12.48 0.63 12.01
CA PRO A 305 13.29 1.55 11.21
C PRO A 305 13.41 1.21 9.71
N ASP A 306 13.54 -0.07 9.39
CA ASP A 306 13.69 -0.56 8.01
C ASP A 306 12.36 -0.58 7.25
N ASP A 307 11.28 -1.02 7.88
CA ASP A 307 9.92 -0.96 7.31
C ASP A 307 9.54 0.50 7.02
N PHE A 308 9.79 1.41 7.96
CA PHE A 308 9.62 2.86 7.76
C PHE A 308 10.39 3.35 6.53
N ALA A 309 11.67 2.98 6.41
CA ALA A 309 12.53 3.43 5.33
C ALA A 309 12.04 2.94 3.96
N ALA A 310 11.59 1.68 3.90
CA ALA A 310 10.99 1.09 2.70
C ALA A 310 9.72 1.84 2.27
N ILE A 311 8.81 2.06 3.22
CA ILE A 311 7.54 2.77 3.00
C ILE A 311 7.80 4.19 2.53
N ARG A 312 8.68 4.93 3.23
CA ARG A 312 9.01 6.32 2.91
C ARG A 312 9.54 6.45 1.49
N ASN A 313 10.39 5.53 1.06
CA ASN A 313 10.95 5.53 -0.29
C ASN A 313 9.92 5.10 -1.35
N ALA A 314 9.01 4.18 -1.07
CA ALA A 314 7.88 3.89 -1.94
C ALA A 314 6.97 5.12 -2.12
N VAL A 315 6.62 5.81 -1.03
CA VAL A 315 5.80 7.02 -1.03
C VAL A 315 6.48 8.17 -1.79
N ASN A 316 7.79 8.37 -1.61
CA ASN A 316 8.56 9.37 -2.35
C ASN A 316 8.53 9.16 -3.88
N ARG A 317 8.28 7.92 -4.34
CA ARG A 317 8.08 7.58 -5.76
C ARG A 317 6.66 7.87 -6.26
N GLY A 318 5.80 8.42 -5.40
CA GLY A 318 4.40 8.72 -5.70
C GLY A 318 3.47 7.52 -5.62
N ILE A 319 3.94 6.37 -5.10
CA ILE A 319 3.11 5.19 -4.87
C ILE A 319 2.23 5.43 -3.64
N ILE A 320 0.95 5.10 -3.75
CA ILE A 320 0.05 5.09 -2.60
C ILE A 320 0.34 3.84 -1.77
N VAL A 321 0.88 3.99 -0.56
CA VAL A 321 1.07 2.87 0.37
C VAL A 321 -0.06 2.87 1.39
N VAL A 322 -0.77 1.76 1.53
CA VAL A 322 -1.87 1.55 2.48
C VAL A 322 -1.46 0.48 3.50
N GLU A 323 -1.59 0.79 4.78
CA GLU A 323 -1.23 -0.09 5.89
C GLU A 323 -2.44 -0.41 6.76
N ALA A 324 -2.60 -1.68 7.14
CA ALA A 324 -3.47 -2.07 8.23
C ALA A 324 -2.95 -1.47 9.56
N GLY A 325 -3.80 -0.77 10.31
CA GLY A 325 -3.38 -0.07 11.53
C GLY A 325 -3.08 -0.96 12.74
N GLY A 326 -3.34 -2.26 12.63
CA GLY A 326 -3.11 -3.26 13.68
C GLY A 326 -4.30 -3.48 14.63
N ASN A 327 -4.37 -4.70 15.19
CA ASN A 327 -5.48 -5.17 16.03
C ASN A 327 -5.11 -5.15 17.53
N GLY A 328 -4.21 -4.27 17.93
CA GLY A 328 -3.65 -4.24 19.29
C GLY A 328 -4.58 -3.68 20.37
N ALA A 329 -5.68 -3.04 20.00
CA ALA A 329 -6.50 -2.19 20.87
C ALA A 329 -5.70 -1.03 21.51
N GLU A 330 -4.70 -0.51 20.80
CA GLU A 330 -3.72 0.44 21.30
C GLU A 330 -4.05 1.90 20.97
N ASN A 331 -3.77 2.78 21.94
CA ASN A 331 -3.62 4.20 21.67
C ASN A 331 -2.20 4.48 21.16
N LEU A 332 -2.02 4.69 19.86
CA LEU A 332 -0.70 4.95 19.27
C LEU A 332 -0.14 6.34 19.62
N ASP A 333 -0.94 7.19 20.27
CA ASP A 333 -0.48 8.46 20.86
C ASP A 333 0.14 8.28 22.26
N ASP A 334 0.15 7.07 22.82
CA ASP A 334 0.72 6.79 24.13
C ASP A 334 2.25 7.06 24.16
N ALA A 335 2.76 7.45 25.32
CA ALA A 335 4.16 7.77 25.55
C ALA A 335 5.08 6.56 25.33
N ILE A 336 4.57 5.33 25.51
CA ILE A 336 5.34 4.10 25.28
C ILE A 336 5.89 4.02 23.85
N TYR A 337 5.16 4.55 22.87
CA TYR A 337 5.58 4.55 21.46
C TYR A 337 6.61 5.64 21.15
N GLN A 338 6.89 6.54 22.08
CA GLN A 338 7.95 7.55 21.94
C GLN A 338 9.34 7.01 22.30
N THR A 339 9.40 5.80 22.87
CA THR A 339 10.65 5.16 23.27
C THR A 339 11.07 4.15 22.20
N PRO A 340 12.30 4.21 21.67
CA PRO A 340 12.78 3.21 20.72
C PRO A 340 12.85 1.81 21.36
N ALA A 341 12.74 0.75 20.55
CA ALA A 341 13.09 -0.58 21.01
C ALA A 341 14.60 -0.70 21.26
N PRO A 342 15.04 -1.67 22.09
CA PRO A 342 16.45 -1.95 22.28
C PRO A 342 17.19 -2.15 20.95
N GLY A 343 18.29 -1.42 20.78
CA GLY A 343 19.17 -1.54 19.61
C GLY A 343 18.73 -0.78 18.36
N PHE A 344 17.64 0.00 18.42
CA PHE A 344 17.32 0.93 17.34
C PHE A 344 18.43 1.99 17.16
N PRO A 345 18.65 2.47 15.93
CA PRO A 345 19.58 3.56 15.63
C PRO A 345 19.37 4.80 16.49
N ALA A 346 20.46 5.50 16.85
CA ALA A 346 20.40 6.68 17.72
C ALA A 346 19.52 7.81 17.17
N GLY A 347 19.40 7.92 15.84
CA GLY A 347 18.56 8.90 15.15
C GLY A 347 17.06 8.53 15.07
N TRP A 348 16.64 7.39 15.62
CA TRP A 348 15.24 6.96 15.52
C TRP A 348 14.30 7.93 16.25
N THR A 349 13.18 8.23 15.61
CA THR A 349 12.06 8.97 16.19
C THR A 349 10.75 8.31 15.82
N ASN A 350 9.74 8.44 16.69
CA ASN A 350 8.46 7.76 16.56
C ASN A 350 7.68 8.18 15.29
N PRO A 351 7.44 7.27 14.34
CA PRO A 351 6.71 7.56 13.11
C PRO A 351 5.20 7.74 13.30
N PHE A 352 4.64 7.27 14.43
CA PHE A 352 3.24 7.53 14.78
C PHE A 352 2.99 9.01 15.11
N ARG A 353 4.06 9.78 15.36
CA ARG A 353 4.03 11.24 15.45
C ARG A 353 4.48 11.84 14.13
N ARG A 354 3.55 11.95 13.18
CA ARG A 354 3.81 12.52 11.84
C ARG A 354 4.32 13.98 11.83
N SER A 355 4.18 14.72 12.93
CA SER A 355 4.83 16.03 13.09
C SER A 355 6.36 15.93 13.19
N ASN A 356 6.86 14.77 13.61
CA ASN A 356 8.28 14.49 13.81
C ASN A 356 8.83 13.74 12.60
N ARG A 357 8.18 12.63 12.24
CA ARG A 357 8.62 11.73 11.18
C ARG A 357 7.38 11.10 10.53
N ASP A 358 7.21 11.33 9.23
CA ASP A 358 6.03 10.88 8.47
C ASP A 358 6.47 9.96 7.34
N SER A 359 6.06 8.69 7.38
CA SER A 359 6.30 7.71 6.30
C SER A 359 5.56 8.12 5.02
N GLY A 360 4.45 8.85 5.18
CA GLY A 360 3.55 9.23 4.10
C GLY A 360 2.53 8.15 3.72
N ALA A 361 2.55 6.99 4.39
CA ALA A 361 1.54 5.94 4.21
C ALA A 361 0.14 6.40 4.64
N ILE A 362 -0.85 5.67 4.17
CA ILE A 362 -2.26 5.76 4.57
C ILE A 362 -2.50 4.65 5.61
N VAL A 363 -2.74 5.03 6.87
CA VAL A 363 -2.97 4.05 7.94
C VAL A 363 -4.46 3.91 8.20
N VAL A 364 -4.95 2.68 8.11
CA VAL A 364 -6.39 2.36 8.11
C VAL A 364 -6.83 1.72 9.42
N GLY A 365 -7.89 2.28 10.01
CA GLY A 365 -8.53 1.72 11.21
C GLY A 365 -9.78 0.90 10.89
N ALA A 366 -10.20 0.07 11.85
CA ALA A 366 -11.33 -0.83 11.70
C ALA A 366 -12.61 -0.22 12.31
N GLY A 367 -13.55 0.14 11.43
CA GLY A 367 -14.86 0.67 11.78
C GLY A 367 -15.94 -0.40 11.81
N ALA A 368 -16.92 -0.27 12.71
CA ALA A 368 -18.07 -1.16 12.73
C ALA A 368 -18.91 -0.98 11.45
N PRO A 369 -19.38 -2.07 10.83
CA PRO A 369 -20.37 -2.00 9.75
C PRO A 369 -21.72 -1.51 10.31
N PRO A 370 -22.69 -1.15 9.46
CA PRO A 370 -24.04 -0.80 9.90
C PRO A 370 -24.66 -1.88 10.80
N PRO A 371 -25.39 -1.52 11.87
CA PRO A 371 -26.09 -2.48 12.70
C PRO A 371 -27.01 -3.41 11.89
N GLY A 372 -27.01 -4.70 12.21
CA GLY A 372 -27.79 -5.72 11.52
C GLY A 372 -27.15 -6.25 10.24
N THR A 373 -25.92 -5.84 9.89
CA THR A 373 -25.15 -6.44 8.78
C THR A 373 -25.01 -7.94 9.00
N HIS A 374 -25.45 -8.74 8.01
CA HIS A 374 -25.54 -10.19 8.11
C HIS A 374 -26.24 -10.68 9.41
N THR A 375 -27.24 -9.93 9.87
CA THR A 375 -28.00 -10.14 11.12
C THR A 375 -27.22 -9.91 12.42
N ARG A 376 -26.00 -9.37 12.35
CA ARG A 376 -25.08 -9.13 13.47
C ARG A 376 -24.89 -7.62 13.69
N THR A 377 -24.54 -7.22 14.92
CA THR A 377 -24.31 -5.83 15.31
C THR A 377 -23.05 -5.73 16.17
N HIS A 378 -22.13 -4.85 15.81
CA HIS A 378 -20.81 -4.69 16.44
C HIS A 378 -20.61 -3.32 17.12
N GLY A 379 -21.67 -2.51 17.18
CA GLY A 379 -21.68 -1.13 17.65
C GLY A 379 -22.39 -0.21 16.66
N ALA A 380 -22.43 1.08 16.96
CA ALA A 380 -22.88 2.10 16.03
C ALA A 380 -22.03 2.09 14.75
N ASP A 381 -22.65 2.39 13.61
CA ASP A 381 -21.97 2.39 12.31
C ASP A 381 -20.77 3.36 12.30
N ARG A 382 -19.61 2.91 11.79
CA ARG A 382 -18.34 3.65 11.78
C ARG A 382 -17.78 3.98 13.16
N SER A 383 -18.30 3.37 14.23
CA SER A 383 -17.63 3.41 15.53
C SER A 383 -16.37 2.56 15.50
N ARG A 384 -15.41 2.89 16.37
CA ARG A 384 -14.19 2.07 16.49
C ARG A 384 -14.56 0.67 16.97
N LEU A 385 -14.05 -0.36 16.30
CA LEU A 385 -14.10 -1.73 16.81
C LEU A 385 -13.08 -1.91 17.94
N ASP A 386 -13.42 -2.71 18.95
CA ASP A 386 -12.67 -2.85 20.20
C ASP A 386 -11.18 -3.20 20.01
N PHE A 387 -10.87 -4.06 19.04
CA PHE A 387 -9.52 -4.46 18.68
C PHE A 387 -8.74 -3.42 17.86
N SER A 388 -9.39 -2.48 17.17
CA SER A 388 -8.69 -1.54 16.28
C SER A 388 -7.81 -0.62 17.11
N ASN A 389 -6.54 -0.50 16.73
CA ASN A 389 -5.70 0.60 17.19
C ASN A 389 -6.32 1.96 16.81
N PHE A 390 -5.92 3.02 17.51
CA PHE A 390 -6.42 4.38 17.31
C PHE A 390 -5.36 5.44 17.64
N GLY A 391 -5.58 6.67 17.20
CA GLY A 391 -4.72 7.81 17.52
C GLY A 391 -4.61 8.82 16.37
N ALA A 392 -3.75 9.82 16.52
CA ALA A 392 -3.56 10.88 15.54
C ALA A 392 -3.03 10.38 14.17
N LEU A 393 -2.33 9.23 14.18
CA LEU A 393 -1.77 8.58 12.99
C LEU A 393 -2.83 8.23 11.94
N PHE A 394 -3.98 7.71 12.38
CA PHE A 394 -5.02 7.14 11.50
C PHE A 394 -5.58 8.19 10.53
N ASP A 395 -5.72 7.80 9.27
CA ASP A 395 -6.20 8.67 8.20
C ASP A 395 -7.66 8.42 7.85
N THR A 396 -8.06 7.15 7.79
CA THR A 396 -9.37 6.70 7.32
C THR A 396 -9.73 5.34 7.92
N GLN A 397 -10.98 4.92 7.78
CA GLN A 397 -11.47 3.62 8.24
C GLN A 397 -12.25 2.87 7.15
N GLY A 398 -12.20 1.54 7.21
CA GLY A 398 -13.02 0.62 6.43
C GLY A 398 -13.93 -0.23 7.34
N TRP A 399 -14.67 -1.18 6.76
CA TRP A 399 -15.40 -2.18 7.55
C TRP A 399 -14.41 -3.16 8.17
N GLY A 400 -14.39 -3.26 9.50
CA GLY A 400 -13.51 -4.18 10.22
C GLY A 400 -14.16 -5.51 10.63
N ARG A 401 -15.42 -5.73 10.25
CA ARG A 401 -16.23 -6.91 10.54
C ARG A 401 -17.19 -7.14 9.39
N GLU A 402 -17.66 -8.37 9.25
CA GLU A 402 -18.75 -8.73 8.34
C GLU A 402 -18.44 -8.43 6.86
N VAL A 403 -17.18 -8.59 6.46
CA VAL A 403 -16.79 -8.35 5.07
C VAL A 403 -17.03 -9.63 4.26
N THR A 404 -17.89 -9.51 3.25
CA THR A 404 -18.11 -10.57 2.26
C THR A 404 -17.02 -10.54 1.20
N THR A 405 -16.30 -11.65 1.05
CA THR A 405 -15.15 -11.81 0.15
C THR A 405 -14.84 -13.31 -0.11
N THR A 406 -13.79 -13.59 -0.88
CA THR A 406 -13.27 -14.93 -1.20
C THR A 406 -12.50 -15.56 -0.02
N GLY A 407 -12.23 -16.87 -0.07
CA GLY A 407 -11.48 -17.60 0.96
C GLY A 407 -12.31 -17.98 2.20
N TYR A 408 -11.62 -18.62 3.17
CA TYR A 408 -12.12 -19.15 4.46
C TYR A 408 -13.23 -20.22 4.41
N GLY A 409 -14.28 -20.00 3.63
CA GLY A 409 -15.25 -21.01 3.25
C GLY A 409 -16.46 -21.17 4.17
N ASP A 410 -16.69 -20.28 5.13
CA ASP A 410 -17.83 -20.36 6.05
C ASP A 410 -19.17 -19.94 5.41
N LEU A 411 -19.15 -19.08 4.39
CA LEU A 411 -20.34 -18.73 3.61
C LEU A 411 -20.64 -19.79 2.54
N GLN A 412 -19.61 -20.25 1.85
CA GLN A 412 -19.64 -21.37 0.92
C GLN A 412 -18.34 -22.14 1.06
N GLY A 413 -18.42 -23.43 1.35
CA GLY A 413 -17.27 -24.28 1.63
C GLY A 413 -17.20 -25.52 0.75
N GLY A 414 -16.94 -26.67 1.36
CA GLY A 414 -16.69 -27.93 0.67
C GLY A 414 -15.20 -28.27 0.62
N THR A 415 -14.86 -29.31 -0.13
CA THR A 415 -13.48 -29.82 -0.18
C THR A 415 -12.57 -29.03 -1.14
N ASN A 416 -13.13 -28.18 -1.99
CA ASN A 416 -12.38 -27.38 -2.96
C ASN A 416 -12.22 -25.91 -2.53
N GLU A 417 -11.02 -25.54 -2.08
CA GLU A 417 -10.65 -24.16 -1.71
C GLU A 417 -10.83 -23.13 -2.83
N ASP A 418 -10.86 -23.53 -4.12
CA ASP A 418 -11.11 -22.59 -5.22
C ASP A 418 -12.55 -22.05 -5.26
N LEU A 419 -13.45 -22.60 -4.44
CA LEU A 419 -14.88 -22.26 -4.36
C LEU A 419 -15.27 -21.67 -3.00
N TRP A 420 -14.29 -21.28 -2.18
CA TRP A 420 -14.54 -20.85 -0.81
C TRP A 420 -14.87 -19.37 -0.71
N TYR A 421 -15.95 -19.05 -0.01
CA TYR A 421 -16.33 -17.66 0.29
C TYR A 421 -16.64 -17.49 1.77
N THR A 422 -16.52 -16.24 2.23
CA THR A 422 -16.84 -15.82 3.60
C THR A 422 -17.71 -14.57 3.61
N ASP A 423 -18.48 -14.39 4.69
CA ASP A 423 -19.15 -13.11 5.01
C ASP A 423 -18.77 -12.54 6.38
N THR A 424 -17.74 -13.11 6.99
CA THR A 424 -17.30 -12.79 8.35
C THR A 424 -15.88 -12.28 8.44
N PHE A 425 -15.18 -12.09 7.31
CA PHE A 425 -13.81 -11.57 7.32
C PHE A 425 -13.73 -10.26 8.12
N SER A 426 -12.77 -10.23 9.05
CA SER A 426 -12.72 -9.26 10.13
C SER A 426 -11.28 -8.90 10.47
N GLY A 427 -11.06 -7.64 10.86
CA GLY A 427 -9.78 -7.12 11.29
C GLY A 427 -9.53 -5.72 10.75
N THR A 428 -8.38 -5.13 11.09
CA THR A 428 -7.88 -4.01 10.28
C THR A 428 -7.58 -4.47 8.86
N SER A 429 -7.33 -5.76 8.65
CA SER A 429 -7.12 -6.38 7.34
C SER A 429 -8.35 -6.57 6.48
N SER A 430 -9.57 -6.47 7.04
CA SER A 430 -10.78 -6.34 6.21
C SER A 430 -11.10 -4.87 5.91
N ALA A 431 -10.41 -3.93 6.57
CA ALA A 431 -10.65 -2.51 6.40
C ALA A 431 -9.71 -1.87 5.38
N SER A 432 -8.42 -2.22 5.40
CA SER A 432 -7.41 -1.71 4.46
C SER A 432 -7.65 -2.08 2.99
N PRO A 433 -8.10 -3.29 2.62
CA PRO A 433 -8.34 -3.65 1.23
C PRO A 433 -9.48 -2.83 0.60
N ILE A 434 -10.49 -2.46 1.39
CA ILE A 434 -11.53 -1.51 0.98
C ILE A 434 -10.90 -0.17 0.56
N ILE A 435 -9.93 0.33 1.33
CA ILE A 435 -9.24 1.59 1.04
C ILE A 435 -8.33 1.47 -0.18
N VAL A 436 -7.72 0.30 -0.40
CA VAL A 436 -6.95 -0.01 -1.62
C VAL A 436 -7.85 0.07 -2.85
N GLY A 437 -9.04 -0.54 -2.80
CA GLY A 437 -10.05 -0.43 -3.85
C GLY A 437 -10.49 1.02 -4.11
N VAL A 438 -10.67 1.81 -3.04
CA VAL A 438 -10.98 3.25 -3.13
C VAL A 438 -9.84 4.02 -3.80
N ALA A 439 -8.59 3.75 -3.43
CA ALA A 439 -7.41 4.38 -4.00
C ALA A 439 -7.29 4.07 -5.50
N ALA A 440 -7.39 2.79 -5.88
CA ALA A 440 -7.31 2.36 -7.27
C ALA A 440 -8.45 2.95 -8.12
N SER A 441 -9.69 2.97 -7.60
CA SER A 441 -10.82 3.60 -8.28
C SER A 441 -10.59 5.09 -8.56
N LEU A 442 -10.04 5.82 -7.58
CA LEU A 442 -9.77 7.24 -7.72
C LEU A 442 -8.61 7.53 -8.67
N GLN A 443 -7.54 6.73 -8.62
CA GLN A 443 -6.41 6.87 -9.55
C GLN A 443 -6.79 6.49 -10.98
N GLY A 444 -7.62 5.45 -11.16
CA GLY A 444 -8.18 5.08 -12.46
C GLY A 444 -9.05 6.21 -13.05
N MET A 445 -9.88 6.85 -12.21
CA MET A 445 -10.62 8.06 -12.62
C MET A 445 -9.70 9.22 -12.99
N ALA A 446 -8.60 9.45 -12.26
CA ALA A 446 -7.61 10.47 -12.59
C ALA A 446 -7.03 10.23 -13.99
N ARG A 447 -6.59 8.99 -14.25
CA ARG A 447 -6.03 8.56 -15.53
C ARG A 447 -7.02 8.72 -16.67
N ALA A 448 -8.25 8.25 -16.51
CA ALA A 448 -9.30 8.36 -17.54
C ALA A 448 -9.66 9.82 -17.88
N ARG A 449 -9.47 10.74 -16.94
CA ARG A 449 -9.70 12.19 -17.13
C ARG A 449 -8.46 12.94 -17.63
N GLY A 450 -7.34 12.26 -17.85
CA GLY A 450 -6.08 12.89 -18.26
C GLY A 450 -5.43 13.75 -17.16
N HIS A 451 -5.80 13.54 -15.90
CA HIS A 451 -5.12 14.16 -14.77
C HIS A 451 -3.83 13.41 -14.44
N ALA A 452 -2.86 14.13 -13.88
CA ALA A 452 -1.73 13.48 -13.21
C ALA A 452 -2.26 12.60 -12.06
N PRO A 453 -1.60 11.46 -11.77
CA PRO A 453 -1.95 10.67 -10.60
C PRO A 453 -1.90 11.51 -9.33
N LEU A 454 -2.82 11.25 -8.40
CA LEU A 454 -2.80 11.88 -7.09
C LEU A 454 -1.55 11.42 -6.34
N THR A 455 -0.85 12.37 -5.71
CA THR A 455 0.25 12.01 -4.81
C THR A 455 -0.30 11.41 -3.51
N PRO A 456 0.50 10.64 -2.76
CA PRO A 456 0.11 10.13 -1.45
C PRO A 456 -0.41 11.21 -0.51
N ALA A 457 0.25 12.37 -0.48
CA ALA A 457 -0.17 13.51 0.32
C ALA A 457 -1.53 14.09 -0.10
N GLN A 458 -1.80 14.20 -1.41
CA GLN A 458 -3.08 14.67 -1.92
C GLN A 458 -4.20 13.69 -1.59
N PHE A 459 -3.98 12.40 -1.84
CA PHE A 459 -4.95 11.35 -1.53
C PHE A 459 -5.27 11.31 -0.02
N ARG A 460 -4.25 11.31 0.83
CA ARG A 460 -4.39 11.38 2.29
C ARG A 460 -5.17 12.61 2.75
N ASN A 461 -4.88 13.77 2.18
CA ASN A 461 -5.60 15.00 2.51
C ASN A 461 -7.09 14.87 2.16
N CYS A 462 -7.41 14.33 0.99
CA CYS A 462 -8.81 14.08 0.62
C CYS A 462 -9.50 13.08 1.55
N LEU A 463 -8.83 11.99 1.93
CA LEU A 463 -9.36 11.03 2.91
C LEU A 463 -9.72 11.72 4.24
N ARG A 464 -8.80 12.54 4.78
CA ARG A 464 -9.00 13.20 6.09
C ARG A 464 -10.03 14.34 6.08
N THR A 465 -10.34 14.90 4.92
CA THR A 465 -11.23 16.08 4.80
C THR A 465 -12.59 15.76 4.21
N THR A 466 -12.82 14.51 3.81
CA THR A 466 -14.09 14.04 3.23
C THR A 466 -14.53 12.72 3.87
N GLY A 467 -15.67 12.21 3.42
CA GLY A 467 -16.23 10.96 3.92
C GLY A 467 -17.11 11.14 5.13
N SER A 468 -17.54 10.01 5.68
CA SER A 468 -18.50 9.95 6.79
C SER A 468 -17.76 9.95 8.13
N PRO A 469 -18.06 10.86 9.06
CA PRO A 469 -17.41 10.91 10.37
C PRO A 469 -17.62 9.64 11.20
N GLN A 470 -16.60 9.29 11.99
CA GLN A 470 -16.64 8.25 13.02
C GLN A 470 -17.78 8.54 14.01
N GLN A 471 -18.44 7.49 14.50
CA GLN A 471 -19.46 7.59 15.54
C GLN A 471 -18.93 7.17 16.91
N ASP A 472 -19.59 7.68 17.95
CA ASP A 472 -19.38 7.23 19.32
C ASP A 472 -20.00 5.85 19.56
N GLU A 473 -19.39 5.08 20.45
CA GLU A 473 -19.92 3.82 20.97
C GLU A 473 -19.49 3.70 22.45
N PRO A 474 -20.30 3.10 23.35
CA PRO A 474 -19.93 2.93 24.74
C PRO A 474 -18.54 2.28 24.92
N GLY A 475 -17.65 2.97 25.63
CA GLY A 475 -16.26 2.54 25.84
C GLY A 475 -15.31 2.80 24.65
N ARG A 476 -15.83 3.28 23.51
CA ARG A 476 -15.08 3.56 22.28
C ARG A 476 -15.55 4.89 21.65
N PRO A 477 -15.33 6.03 22.36
CA PRO A 477 -15.76 7.33 21.87
C PRO A 477 -15.02 7.72 20.58
N ALA A 478 -15.61 8.62 19.78
CA ALA A 478 -15.05 9.13 18.54
C ALA A 478 -13.69 9.86 18.72
N THR A 479 -13.35 10.24 19.95
CA THR A 479 -12.02 10.74 20.32
C THR A 479 -10.91 9.70 20.19
N GLN A 480 -11.26 8.40 20.25
CA GLN A 480 -10.38 7.29 19.86
C GLN A 480 -10.36 7.17 18.34
N ARG A 481 -9.66 8.11 17.69
CA ARG A 481 -9.73 8.34 16.26
C ARG A 481 -9.22 7.15 15.44
N ILE A 482 -10.06 6.68 14.52
CA ILE A 482 -9.72 5.77 13.41
C ILE A 482 -9.95 6.39 12.02
N GLY A 483 -10.37 7.66 11.96
CA GLY A 483 -10.57 8.39 10.70
C GLY A 483 -12.02 8.34 10.20
N THR A 484 -12.27 8.91 9.03
CA THR A 484 -13.59 8.90 8.34
C THR A 484 -13.70 7.67 7.43
N ARG A 485 -14.91 7.13 7.26
CA ARG A 485 -15.15 6.13 6.20
C ARG A 485 -15.25 6.86 4.86
N PRO A 486 -14.46 6.51 3.83
CA PRO A 486 -14.39 7.30 2.61
C PRO A 486 -15.70 7.26 1.84
N ASN A 487 -15.91 8.30 1.02
CA ASN A 487 -16.98 8.37 0.04
C ASN A 487 -16.32 8.69 -1.30
N LEU A 488 -16.31 7.74 -2.23
CA LEU A 488 -15.64 7.88 -3.53
C LEU A 488 -16.12 9.09 -4.34
N ARG A 489 -17.41 9.46 -4.21
CA ARG A 489 -17.97 10.65 -4.86
C ARG A 489 -17.35 11.91 -4.28
N GLN A 490 -17.35 12.08 -2.97
CA GLN A 490 -16.72 13.23 -2.32
C GLN A 490 -15.21 13.28 -2.57
N LEU A 491 -14.53 12.13 -2.58
CA LEU A 491 -13.12 12.02 -2.92
C LEU A 491 -12.84 12.47 -4.35
N SER A 492 -13.64 12.06 -5.34
CA SER A 492 -13.52 12.55 -6.72
C SER A 492 -13.72 14.06 -6.81
N VAL A 493 -14.66 14.61 -6.04
CA VAL A 493 -14.88 16.06 -6.00
C VAL A 493 -13.67 16.76 -5.34
N CYS A 494 -13.09 16.23 -4.27
CA CYS A 494 -11.86 16.73 -3.65
C CYS A 494 -10.66 16.69 -4.62
N ALA A 495 -10.47 15.56 -5.30
CA ALA A 495 -9.33 15.29 -6.17
C ALA A 495 -9.37 16.10 -7.48
N PHE A 496 -10.56 16.25 -8.09
CA PHE A 496 -10.70 16.74 -9.46
C PHE A 496 -11.59 17.99 -9.58
N GLY A 497 -12.33 18.34 -8.53
CA GLY A 497 -13.24 19.47 -8.57
C GLY A 497 -12.50 20.77 -8.86
N LYS A 498 -12.99 21.56 -9.82
CA LYS A 498 -12.60 22.98 -9.90
C LYS A 498 -13.07 23.59 -8.58
N GLY A 499 -12.22 24.25 -7.79
CA GLY A 499 -12.57 24.75 -6.45
C GLY A 499 -13.87 25.60 -6.34
N LYS A 500 -14.44 26.06 -7.46
CA LYS A 500 -15.77 26.71 -7.54
C LYS A 500 -16.98 25.76 -7.62
N GLU A 501 -16.83 24.54 -8.15
CA GLU A 501 -17.89 23.51 -8.22
C GLU A 501 -18.02 22.79 -6.87
N LEU A 502 -16.88 22.42 -6.26
CA LEU A 502 -16.75 21.95 -4.88
C LEU A 502 -17.55 22.80 -3.87
N ALA A 503 -17.32 24.12 -3.89
CA ALA A 503 -18.01 25.05 -2.99
C ALA A 503 -19.49 25.26 -3.35
N LYS A 504 -19.94 24.96 -4.57
CA LYS A 504 -21.35 25.06 -4.95
C LYS A 504 -22.12 23.82 -4.54
N GLU A 505 -21.56 22.63 -4.75
CA GLU A 505 -22.18 21.37 -4.38
C GLU A 505 -22.23 21.21 -2.86
N ALA A 506 -21.13 21.49 -2.14
CA ALA A 506 -21.13 21.50 -0.67
C ALA A 506 -22.16 22.49 -0.09
N VAL A 507 -22.28 23.69 -0.67
CA VAL A 507 -23.30 24.67 -0.25
C VAL A 507 -24.73 24.22 -0.62
N LYS A 508 -24.89 23.39 -1.66
CA LYS A 508 -26.19 22.82 -2.04
C LYS A 508 -26.61 21.72 -1.07
N GLU A 509 -25.70 20.80 -0.73
CA GLU A 509 -25.95 19.71 0.22
C GLU A 509 -26.27 20.24 1.62
N VAL A 510 -25.47 21.17 2.15
CA VAL A 510 -25.74 21.77 3.47
C VAL A 510 -27.06 22.56 3.49
N LYS A 511 -27.50 23.11 2.35
CA LYS A 511 -28.81 23.78 2.25
C LYS A 511 -29.99 22.81 2.29
N GLU A 512 -29.86 21.63 1.68
CA GLU A 512 -30.89 20.59 1.75
C GLU A 512 -31.02 20.07 3.19
N VAL A 513 -29.90 19.80 3.87
CA VAL A 513 -29.91 19.42 5.31
C VAL A 513 -30.58 20.49 6.17
N VAL A 514 -30.25 21.77 5.97
CA VAL A 514 -30.90 22.89 6.70
C VAL A 514 -32.40 22.99 6.39
N LYS A 515 -32.84 22.56 5.21
CA LYS A 515 -34.25 22.56 4.82
C LYS A 515 -35.00 21.44 5.55
N GLU A 516 -34.45 20.22 5.57
CA GLU A 516 -34.99 19.07 6.29
C GLU A 516 -35.11 19.35 7.79
N VAL A 517 -34.04 19.87 8.42
CA VAL A 517 -34.04 20.24 9.85
C VAL A 517 -35.10 21.30 10.18
N LYS A 518 -35.35 22.25 9.28
CA LYS A 518 -36.41 23.27 9.46
C LYS A 518 -37.81 22.69 9.32
N GLU A 519 -38.00 21.73 8.43
CA GLU A 519 -39.28 21.03 8.27
C GLU A 519 -39.57 20.21 9.54
N SER A 520 -38.60 19.45 10.06
CA SER A 520 -38.73 18.72 11.33
C SER A 520 -38.96 19.64 12.54
N ALA A 521 -38.27 20.79 12.60
CA ALA A 521 -38.49 21.76 13.68
C ALA A 521 -39.88 22.44 13.62
N LYS A 522 -40.47 22.54 12.42
CA LYS A 522 -41.84 23.07 12.24
C LYS A 522 -42.87 22.05 12.73
N GLU A 523 -42.71 20.78 12.37
CA GLU A 523 -43.58 19.69 12.83
C GLU A 523 -43.57 19.54 14.36
N LEU A 524 -42.39 19.68 15.00
CA LEU A 524 -42.26 19.65 16.47
C LEU A 524 -42.94 20.84 17.17
N LYS A 525 -42.94 22.02 16.54
CA LYS A 525 -43.67 23.21 17.04
C LYS A 525 -45.18 23.03 16.91
N ASP A 526 -45.65 22.49 15.79
CA ASP A 526 -47.06 22.23 15.55
C ASP A 526 -47.59 21.12 16.51
N ALA A 527 -46.72 20.21 16.96
CA ALA A 527 -47.02 19.18 17.96
C ALA A 527 -46.97 19.64 19.44
N ARG A 528 -46.74 20.94 19.75
CA ARG A 528 -46.62 21.50 21.12
C ARG A 528 -45.62 20.77 22.04
N LYS A 529 -44.58 20.12 21.49
CA LYS A 529 -43.48 19.52 22.27
C LYS A 529 -42.39 20.56 22.52
N GLU A 530 -42.57 21.44 23.50
CA GLU A 530 -41.50 22.36 23.93
C GLU A 530 -40.53 21.64 24.87
N GLY A 531 -39.53 20.97 24.29
CA GLY A 531 -38.51 20.21 25.02
C GLY A 531 -37.09 20.42 24.47
N LYS A 532 -36.09 19.88 25.20
CA LYS A 532 -34.64 19.95 24.94
C LYS A 532 -34.26 19.70 23.47
N GLU A 533 -34.97 18.81 22.77
CA GLU A 533 -34.79 18.47 21.35
C GLU A 533 -34.97 19.67 20.41
N LEU A 534 -35.96 20.54 20.64
CA LEU A 534 -36.17 21.74 19.82
C LEU A 534 -35.00 22.73 19.99
N LYS A 535 -34.38 22.78 21.17
CA LYS A 535 -33.20 23.63 21.42
C LYS A 535 -31.95 23.09 20.73
N GLU A 536 -31.78 21.77 20.66
CA GLU A 536 -30.68 21.12 19.94
C GLU A 536 -30.80 21.32 18.43
N LEU A 537 -31.98 21.11 17.83
CA LEU A 537 -32.21 21.36 16.39
C LEU A 537 -31.99 22.83 15.99
N VAL A 538 -32.36 23.78 16.86
CA VAL A 538 -32.11 25.21 16.64
C VAL A 538 -30.61 25.54 16.70
N LYS A 539 -29.87 24.87 17.59
CA LYS A 539 -28.41 25.02 17.70
C LYS A 539 -27.72 24.45 16.46
N GLU A 540 -28.09 23.26 16.02
CA GLU A 540 -27.56 22.59 14.82
C GLU A 540 -27.85 23.39 13.54
N THR A 541 -29.05 24.00 13.45
CA THR A 541 -29.40 24.92 12.36
C THR A 541 -28.52 26.17 12.35
N LYS A 542 -28.07 26.65 13.52
CA LYS A 542 -27.20 27.83 13.64
C LYS A 542 -25.77 27.49 13.19
N GLU A 543 -25.24 26.37 13.65
CA GLU A 543 -23.91 25.86 13.27
C GLU A 543 -23.85 25.59 11.75
N SER A 544 -24.88 24.97 11.18
CA SER A 544 -24.99 24.75 9.73
C SER A 544 -25.04 26.05 8.91
N LYS A 545 -25.64 27.12 9.45
CA LYS A 545 -25.64 28.45 8.81
C LYS A 545 -24.29 29.15 8.88
N GLU A 546 -23.53 28.94 9.96
CA GLU A 546 -22.16 29.45 10.09
C GLU A 546 -21.22 28.74 9.12
N ALA A 547 -21.34 27.41 8.96
CA ALA A 547 -20.61 26.65 7.94
C ALA A 547 -20.92 27.13 6.50
N ILE A 548 -22.19 27.43 6.18
CA ILE A 548 -22.57 28.04 4.88
C ILE A 548 -21.89 29.40 4.68
N LYS A 549 -21.70 30.18 5.75
CA LYS A 549 -21.08 31.50 5.68
C LYS A 549 -19.58 31.37 5.40
N GLU A 550 -18.88 30.51 6.13
CA GLU A 550 -17.45 30.24 5.92
C GLU A 550 -17.17 29.71 4.51
N LEU A 551 -17.99 28.77 4.01
CA LEU A 551 -17.87 28.28 2.62
C LEU A 551 -18.09 29.37 1.56
N LYS A 552 -18.94 30.35 1.84
CA LYS A 552 -19.14 31.51 0.95
C LYS A 552 -18.00 32.50 1.02
N ASP A 553 -17.40 32.68 2.19
CA ASP A 553 -16.26 33.57 2.41
C ASP A 553 -15.00 33.00 1.72
N ILE A 554 -14.74 31.69 1.84
CA ILE A 554 -13.70 30.97 1.07
C ILE A 554 -13.91 31.13 -0.44
N ARG A 555 -15.16 31.03 -0.92
CA ARG A 555 -15.51 31.26 -2.33
C ARG A 555 -15.23 32.70 -2.77
N LYS A 556 -15.36 33.68 -1.88
CA LYS A 556 -15.11 35.10 -2.15
C LYS A 556 -13.61 35.39 -2.21
N GLU A 557 -12.83 34.87 -1.27
CA GLU A 557 -11.36 34.98 -1.25
C GLU A 557 -10.72 34.32 -2.49
N GLY A 558 -11.25 33.17 -2.92
CA GLY A 558 -10.83 32.53 -4.17
C GLY A 558 -11.16 33.33 -5.43
N LYS A 559 -12.15 34.23 -5.37
CA LYS A 559 -12.50 35.17 -6.46
C LYS A 559 -11.57 36.37 -6.48
N GLU A 560 -11.27 36.94 -5.30
CA GLU A 560 -10.34 38.06 -5.13
C GLU A 560 -8.90 37.68 -5.49
N ARG A 561 -8.42 36.47 -5.13
CA ARG A 561 -7.12 35.95 -5.59
C ARG A 561 -7.03 35.76 -7.11
N LYS A 562 -8.16 35.50 -7.77
CA LYS A 562 -8.23 35.35 -9.23
C LYS A 562 -8.22 36.70 -9.94
N GLU A 563 -8.98 37.66 -9.41
CA GLU A 563 -8.97 39.06 -9.89
C GLU A 563 -7.60 39.73 -9.64
N PHE A 564 -6.89 39.38 -8.55
CA PHE A 564 -5.54 39.89 -8.28
C PHE A 564 -4.48 39.32 -9.23
N LYS A 565 -4.63 38.07 -9.71
CA LYS A 565 -3.75 37.47 -10.73
C LYS A 565 -4.05 38.02 -12.13
N GLU A 566 -5.33 38.10 -12.52
CA GLU A 566 -5.72 38.68 -13.81
C GLU A 566 -5.44 40.21 -13.89
N GLY A 567 -5.45 40.92 -12.76
CA GLY A 567 -5.14 42.36 -12.69
C GLY A 567 -3.65 42.72 -12.72
N LYS A 568 -2.75 41.77 -12.42
CA LYS A 568 -1.29 42.00 -12.45
C LYS A 568 -0.69 41.73 -13.85
N GLU A 569 -1.23 40.79 -14.60
CA GLU A 569 -0.77 40.46 -15.96
C GLU A 569 -1.17 41.49 -17.03
N ILE A 570 -2.12 42.39 -16.76
CA ILE A 570 -2.62 43.37 -17.74
C ILE A 570 -1.98 44.77 -17.59
N LYS A 571 -1.27 45.06 -16.49
CA LYS A 571 -0.70 46.40 -16.23
C LYS A 571 0.80 46.58 -16.55
N GLU A 572 1.56 45.52 -16.84
CA GLU A 572 3.00 45.65 -17.16
C GLU A 572 3.34 45.71 -18.67
N PHE A 573 2.34 45.81 -19.57
CA PHE A 573 2.59 45.82 -21.02
C PHE A 573 2.19 47.10 -21.78
N LYS A 574 1.83 48.18 -21.08
CA LYS A 574 1.55 49.48 -21.72
C LYS A 574 1.99 50.64 -20.84
N GLU A 575 3.28 50.98 -20.92
CA GLU A 575 3.75 52.37 -20.88
C GLU A 575 5.26 52.42 -21.15
N GLY A 576 5.62 52.84 -22.36
CA GLY A 576 6.97 53.19 -22.74
C GLY A 576 6.93 54.42 -23.65
N LYS A 577 7.35 55.57 -23.11
CA LYS A 577 8.08 56.66 -23.78
C LYS A 577 8.19 57.87 -22.85
N GLU A 578 9.40 58.22 -22.41
CA GLU A 578 10.09 59.44 -22.87
C GLU A 578 11.53 59.55 -22.33
N PHE A 579 12.35 60.22 -23.14
CA PHE A 579 13.79 60.45 -23.11
C PHE A 579 14.32 61.26 -21.90
N LYS A 580 15.59 61.03 -21.52
CA LYS A 580 16.66 62.07 -21.59
C LYS A 580 18.07 61.53 -21.33
N GLU A 581 18.99 62.00 -22.17
CA GLU A 581 20.45 61.83 -22.15
C GLU A 581 21.13 62.51 -20.95
N GLY A 582 22.37 62.07 -20.63
CA GLY A 582 23.27 62.83 -19.77
C GLY A 582 24.63 62.19 -19.44
N LYS A 583 25.59 62.30 -20.38
CA LYS A 583 27.03 62.58 -20.22
C LYS A 583 28.05 61.62 -19.55
N GLU A 584 29.13 61.42 -20.35
CA GLU A 584 30.59 61.44 -20.03
C GLU A 584 31.17 60.32 -19.15
N LYS A 585 32.35 59.71 -19.40
CA LYS A 585 33.43 59.86 -20.40
C LYS A 585 34.42 58.69 -20.23
N ASP A 586 35.06 58.26 -21.33
CA ASP A 586 36.50 57.95 -21.51
C ASP A 586 37.26 57.10 -20.45
N LYS A 587 38.11 56.10 -20.74
CA LYS A 587 38.93 55.71 -21.90
C LYS A 587 39.49 54.31 -21.59
N ASP A 588 39.61 53.43 -22.59
CA ASP A 588 40.92 52.97 -23.06
C ASP A 588 40.79 52.12 -24.34
N LYS A 589 41.73 52.43 -25.23
CA LYS A 589 42.03 51.92 -26.57
C LYS A 589 43.32 51.07 -26.41
N ASP A 590 43.65 50.00 -27.12
CA ASP A 590 43.65 49.77 -28.57
C ASP A 590 44.02 48.29 -28.88
N ILE A 591 43.40 47.75 -29.94
CA ILE A 591 43.98 46.99 -31.08
C ILE A 591 44.67 45.62 -30.84
N PHE A 592 44.07 44.54 -31.37
CA PHE A 592 44.61 43.80 -32.54
C PHE A 592 43.57 42.87 -33.19
N GLU A 593 43.56 42.85 -34.54
CA GLU A 593 42.68 42.09 -35.43
C GLU A 593 43.08 40.61 -35.56
N GLY A 594 42.10 39.74 -35.85
CA GLY A 594 42.34 38.35 -36.26
C GLY A 594 41.06 37.54 -36.32
N GLY A 595 40.46 37.44 -37.51
CA GLY A 595 39.15 36.82 -37.75
C GLY A 595 39.12 35.29 -37.83
N GLY A 596 37.87 34.79 -37.91
CA GLY A 596 37.48 33.37 -38.00
C GLY A 596 36.81 32.91 -36.70
N GLY A 597 35.59 32.39 -36.62
CA GLY A 597 34.64 31.95 -37.62
C GLY A 597 33.30 31.67 -36.91
N PHE A 598 32.29 32.29 -37.47
CA PHE A 598 30.83 32.24 -37.32
C PHE A 598 30.11 30.97 -36.75
N ARG A 599 29.02 31.28 -36.02
CA ARG A 599 27.73 30.58 -35.77
C ARG A 599 27.66 29.58 -34.62
N ASP A 600 27.01 29.91 -33.51
CA ASP A 600 25.58 30.22 -33.25
C ASP A 600 24.59 29.07 -33.48
N ARG A 601 23.94 28.75 -32.36
CA ARG A 601 22.71 27.96 -32.19
C ARG A 601 21.56 28.53 -33.04
N PRO A 602 20.75 27.68 -33.68
CA PRO A 602 19.35 28.00 -33.97
C PRO A 602 18.46 27.34 -32.91
N THR A 603 17.72 28.08 -32.07
CA THR A 603 16.36 28.57 -32.33
C THR A 603 15.41 27.52 -32.94
N GLN A 604 14.42 27.12 -32.14
CA GLN A 604 13.22 26.42 -32.59
C GLN A 604 12.43 27.28 -33.58
N PRO A 605 11.82 26.69 -34.63
CA PRO A 605 10.68 27.27 -35.31
C PRO A 605 9.37 26.62 -34.87
N THR A 606 8.40 27.48 -34.59
CA THR A 606 6.98 27.18 -34.45
C THR A 606 6.31 26.98 -35.80
N GLY A 607 5.40 25.99 -35.86
CA GLY A 607 4.23 25.93 -36.74
C GLY A 607 4.40 25.24 -38.08
N TYR A 608 3.64 24.16 -38.33
CA TYR A 608 2.75 23.98 -39.48
C TYR A 608 1.78 22.80 -39.22
N ALA A 609 0.56 22.97 -39.74
CA ALA A 609 -0.58 22.11 -39.55
C ALA A 609 -0.56 20.84 -40.43
N ALA A 610 -1.26 19.81 -39.94
CA ALA A 610 -1.91 18.70 -40.62
C ALA A 610 -1.52 18.37 -42.09
N GLN A 611 -0.82 17.24 -42.29
CA GLN A 611 -1.17 16.25 -43.33
C GLN A 611 -0.51 14.89 -43.03
N GLU A 612 -1.24 13.82 -43.30
CA GLU A 612 -0.84 12.41 -43.14
C GLU A 612 0.52 12.11 -43.80
N SER A 613 1.42 11.43 -43.08
CA SER A 613 2.52 10.70 -43.72
C SER A 613 3.11 9.61 -42.81
N ASP A 614 2.87 8.38 -43.27
CA ASP A 614 3.75 7.21 -43.34
C ASP A 614 4.49 6.66 -42.11
N ILE A 615 4.27 5.37 -41.87
CA ILE A 615 4.92 4.54 -40.85
C ILE A 615 6.43 4.42 -41.15
N GLU A 616 6.82 4.47 -42.42
CA GLU A 616 8.23 4.40 -42.84
C GLU A 616 9.05 5.59 -42.35
N GLY A 617 8.46 6.79 -42.28
CA GLY A 617 9.14 7.97 -41.73
C GLY A 617 9.37 7.89 -40.21
N ARG A 618 8.47 7.20 -39.49
CA ARG A 618 8.62 6.96 -38.05
C ARG A 618 9.65 5.86 -37.76
N LEU A 619 9.77 4.86 -38.63
CA LEU A 619 10.78 3.80 -38.51
C LEU A 619 12.20 4.35 -38.76
N ALA A 620 12.39 5.17 -39.79
CA ALA A 620 13.67 5.80 -40.09
C ALA A 620 14.16 6.74 -38.96
N ALA A 621 13.24 7.45 -38.30
CA ALA A 621 13.58 8.28 -37.14
C ALA A 621 13.98 7.47 -35.90
N ILE A 622 13.41 6.27 -35.72
CA ILE A 622 13.77 5.34 -34.64
C ILE A 622 15.12 4.66 -34.94
N GLU A 623 15.37 4.25 -36.18
CA GLU A 623 16.65 3.66 -36.60
C GLU A 623 17.80 4.67 -36.49
N SER A 624 17.58 5.93 -36.89
CA SER A 624 18.57 7.00 -36.72
C SER A 624 18.83 7.34 -35.24
N ALA A 625 17.80 7.24 -34.38
CA ALA A 625 17.97 7.39 -32.93
C ALA A 625 18.70 6.19 -32.29
N LEU A 626 18.54 4.98 -32.85
CA LEU A 626 19.22 3.76 -32.41
C LEU A 626 20.70 3.74 -32.84
N GLU A 627 21.02 4.23 -34.04
CA GLU A 627 22.42 4.39 -34.50
C GLU A 627 23.19 5.42 -33.66
N GLY A 628 22.51 6.45 -33.13
CA GLY A 628 23.11 7.42 -32.20
C GLY A 628 23.42 6.87 -30.81
N LEU A 629 22.92 5.68 -30.46
CA LEU A 629 23.11 5.02 -29.15
C LEU A 629 24.23 3.97 -29.13
N ILE A 630 24.82 3.63 -30.29
CA ILE A 630 25.86 2.59 -30.40
C ILE A 630 27.24 3.23 -30.53
N HIS A 631 27.73 3.88 -29.47
CA HIS A 631 29.17 4.09 -29.27
C HIS A 631 29.49 4.36 -27.80
N PHE A 632 29.42 3.33 -26.95
CA PHE A 632 30.29 3.21 -25.76
C PHE A 632 30.29 1.81 -25.13
N ILE A 633 30.74 0.78 -25.87
CA ILE A 633 31.22 -0.47 -25.25
C ILE A 633 32.45 -0.94 -26.06
N GLY A 634 33.62 -0.95 -25.41
CA GLY A 634 34.87 -1.49 -25.97
C GLY A 634 34.77 -2.99 -26.25
N THR A 635 35.55 -3.47 -27.22
CA THR A 635 35.55 -4.87 -27.70
C THR A 635 35.82 -5.91 -26.62
N GLU A 636 36.44 -5.49 -25.52
CA GLU A 636 36.80 -6.27 -24.33
C GLU A 636 35.64 -6.53 -23.36
N LEU A 637 34.45 -5.95 -23.58
CA LEU A 637 33.25 -6.11 -22.72
C LEU A 637 32.05 -6.76 -23.43
N ARG A 638 32.26 -7.45 -24.55
CA ARG A 638 31.19 -8.24 -25.19
C ARG A 638 31.10 -9.63 -24.53
N PRO A 639 29.92 -10.06 -24.06
CA PRO A 639 29.69 -11.46 -23.70
C PRO A 639 29.87 -12.35 -24.94
N ASP A 640 30.64 -13.42 -24.83
CA ASP A 640 30.72 -14.47 -25.84
C ASP A 640 29.37 -15.20 -25.90
N LEU A 641 28.62 -14.98 -26.98
CA LEU A 641 27.33 -15.63 -27.23
C LEU A 641 27.48 -16.97 -27.98
N SER A 642 28.70 -17.51 -28.12
CA SER A 642 28.91 -18.82 -28.74
C SER A 642 28.72 -20.02 -27.80
N SER A 643 28.45 -19.78 -26.50
CA SER A 643 28.20 -20.84 -25.52
C SER A 643 26.84 -20.73 -24.82
N SER A 644 25.76 -20.56 -25.59
CA SER A 644 24.39 -20.75 -25.09
C SER A 644 23.79 -22.07 -25.58
N ALA A 645 23.14 -22.76 -24.65
CA ALA A 645 22.67 -24.14 -24.69
C ALA A 645 21.44 -24.37 -25.60
N LEU A 646 21.53 -24.01 -26.88
CA LEU A 646 20.55 -24.34 -27.92
C LEU A 646 21.19 -24.88 -29.23
N GLY A 647 22.49 -25.21 -29.22
CA GLY A 647 23.21 -25.75 -30.38
C GLY A 647 23.45 -27.27 -30.41
N GLY A 648 23.05 -28.02 -29.37
CA GLY A 648 23.40 -29.43 -29.22
C GLY A 648 22.20 -30.30 -28.87
N GLY A 649 21.29 -30.53 -29.83
CA GLY A 649 20.05 -31.26 -29.52
C GLY A 649 19.27 -31.79 -30.71
N ALA A 650 19.92 -32.16 -31.82
CA ALA A 650 19.24 -32.80 -32.96
C ALA A 650 19.52 -34.32 -33.09
N GLY A 651 20.21 -34.93 -32.11
CA GLY A 651 20.54 -36.37 -32.12
C GLY A 651 19.87 -37.22 -31.04
N GLY A 652 19.25 -36.61 -30.01
CA GLY A 652 18.72 -37.33 -28.84
C GLY A 652 17.24 -37.73 -28.92
N LEU A 653 16.47 -37.13 -29.84
CA LEU A 653 15.01 -37.32 -29.92
C LEU A 653 14.62 -38.66 -30.56
N ALA A 654 15.52 -39.33 -31.27
CA ALA A 654 15.25 -40.65 -31.87
C ALA A 654 15.49 -41.84 -30.90
N GLN A 655 16.30 -41.66 -29.85
CA GLN A 655 16.60 -42.72 -28.88
C GLN A 655 15.61 -42.76 -27.70
N GLY A 656 15.05 -41.60 -27.31
CA GLY A 656 14.03 -41.52 -26.26
C GLY A 656 12.73 -42.24 -26.60
N ASP A 657 12.31 -42.16 -27.88
CA ASP A 657 11.08 -42.81 -28.34
C ASP A 657 11.20 -44.34 -28.40
N GLU A 658 12.39 -44.87 -28.69
CA GLU A 658 12.64 -46.32 -28.73
C GLU A 658 12.70 -46.92 -27.31
N GLN A 659 13.19 -46.14 -26.34
CA GLN A 659 13.27 -46.52 -24.93
C GLN A 659 11.90 -46.42 -24.24
N ALA A 660 11.09 -45.41 -24.57
CA ALA A 660 9.72 -45.26 -24.10
C ALA A 660 8.79 -46.39 -24.63
N LYS A 661 9.04 -46.86 -25.86
CA LYS A 661 8.30 -48.00 -26.44
C LYS A 661 8.64 -49.33 -25.75
N ARG A 662 9.91 -49.57 -25.42
CA ARG A 662 10.35 -50.76 -24.65
C ARG A 662 9.85 -50.78 -23.20
N LEU A 663 9.76 -49.61 -22.55
CA LEU A 663 9.21 -49.48 -21.18
C LEU A 663 7.70 -49.68 -21.12
N LYS A 664 6.98 -49.35 -22.21
CA LYS A 664 5.55 -49.64 -22.34
C LYS A 664 5.30 -51.13 -22.58
N ASP A 665 6.07 -51.75 -23.48
CA ASP A 665 5.96 -53.18 -23.79
C ASP A 665 6.37 -54.09 -22.60
N GLN A 666 7.26 -53.63 -21.70
CA GLN A 666 7.57 -54.34 -20.45
C GLN A 666 6.46 -54.25 -19.40
N LYS A 667 5.74 -53.12 -19.32
CA LYS A 667 4.62 -52.92 -18.37
C LYS A 667 3.38 -53.72 -18.74
N ASP A 668 3.17 -53.99 -20.03
CA ASP A 668 2.02 -54.77 -20.49
C ASP A 668 2.21 -56.30 -20.38
N THR A 669 3.43 -56.76 -20.02
CA THR A 669 3.74 -58.20 -19.80
C THR A 669 3.85 -58.63 -18.34
N GLU A 670 3.85 -57.72 -17.37
CA GLU A 670 3.85 -58.04 -15.95
C GLU A 670 2.54 -57.55 -15.32
N GLY A 671 1.52 -58.40 -15.37
CA GLY A 671 0.23 -58.13 -14.74
C GLY A 671 0.33 -58.17 -13.21
N PHE A 672 -0.01 -57.04 -12.57
CA PHE A 672 -0.50 -56.94 -11.21
C PHE A 672 -1.50 -55.79 -11.09
#